data_AF-A0A109FF73-F1
#
_entry.id   AF-A0A109FF73-F1
#
_cell.length_a   1.000
_cell.length_b   1.000
_cell.length_c   1.000
_cell.angle_alpha   90.00
_cell.angle_beta   90.00
_cell.angle_gamma   90.00
#
_symmetry.space_group_name_H-M   'P 1'
#
loop_
_entity.id
_entity.type
_entity.pdbx_description
1 polymer ?
#
loop_
_entity_poly.entity_id
_entity_poly.type
_entity_poly.pdbx_seq_one_letter_code
_entity_poly.pdbx_strand_id
1 'polypeptide(L)'
;MGKVRHRKRTRDARLQATQQPLVGTTSSHQDGDAAAPAAAGMKKGARRDADMAQLLEQLNSQDGRERTLASATLAGLVLSLPPLQLRLLLSKNLIGQLIERVATLPSSSSSTDAAAPPPPPPSHDLATAIESLGALRNLAVSGPTHLLSEMHNKRILQPLVSVHLPLLTQFLPLRLGPAPALVKPSMPATAGARRAAEDLNEANDTLRRSFWDWAENTLTVLWCLAESNTKILASLNQHAQAIVGLCVAFLQHAIDFSGDDEAASKGKGKQQPAPKQSRVPLYVAVAAAQTLHAFVSSNPAAHSQLLSPPGSYTFSPSLSVLLSILSAPNPPSTTTSTTTAADAAEEWTQLRVLAFGVLLEIAKGRSKRRDVETVREQLRTDEAQEVLLELVRDADLNKAVEEARAVAGQIDPTALPSRATDSSDSPNARLAALERRAQTLQLALEVLSEWLASGVPNSALLANAGEIDGAEDDMMRDNGGDEEEEWGGAAMDVEDADMMGDDDDDDAGEGDASVIKQEQDGVIRRRRGDTPEALVGDDDEMLDDLAATADSDAEDGDAEENGLAEVANGGSVLLAASLPLQLLALSRPATGLSFLPLTAFAEASSSKGSSNGLIGTAAVEGSSSAAAAFPAALSTLSEAVTTIHVRAIEALNNLYVTLSRGKKTRRDPKELQEVFETALGLMQGALEAASKASSASNDGAAEAASAATATASGGKKGKSGGGSGTRKQQEEEVDEVQERRREVVMAGMGVVWGCTILGLDPDRNGKLVVGPDTTPFLIQHVYPSAFAAVQTPAGEAIRVRTLGALGWIGRRQGVSAEENATIGRFLLSLLPASRAAVVTNSAPPTVAATPDILLEAIDSFIDLYADEERDYDVPVFRQGGMLDELDRSVQGVRAAIKKIDKSKFPELRARADGNLNNLVAFVQYRKDLLKARK
;
A
#
# COMPACT_ATOMS: atom_id res chain seq x y z
N MET A 1 -2.64 4.22 5.49
CA MET A 1 -1.86 5.05 6.46
C MET A 1 -2.65 5.87 7.48
N GLY A 2 -3.69 6.63 7.12
CA GLY A 2 -4.52 7.35 8.12
C GLY A 2 -5.01 6.44 9.27
N LYS A 3 -5.17 5.15 8.96
CA LYS A 3 -5.39 4.09 9.96
C LYS A 3 -4.34 4.01 11.08
N VAL A 4 -3.05 4.25 10.78
CA VAL A 4 -1.95 4.27 11.76
C VAL A 4 -2.04 5.48 12.69
N ARG A 5 -2.25 6.71 12.16
CA ARG A 5 -2.48 7.93 12.98
C ARG A 5 -3.58 7.73 14.01
N HIS A 6 -4.64 7.04 13.60
CA HIS A 6 -5.82 6.83 14.40
C HIS A 6 -5.68 5.65 15.38
N ARG A 7 -5.01 4.55 14.98
CA ARG A 7 -4.53 3.49 15.90
C ARG A 7 -3.64 4.05 17.01
N LYS A 8 -2.86 5.11 16.73
CA LYS A 8 -2.12 5.87 17.76
C LYS A 8 -3.03 6.61 18.72
N ARG A 9 -3.96 7.44 18.23
CA ARG A 9 -4.95 8.13 19.10
C ARG A 9 -5.71 7.14 19.99
N THR A 10 -6.04 5.96 19.45
CA THR A 10 -6.57 4.80 20.19
C THR A 10 -5.59 4.29 21.26
N ARG A 11 -4.33 4.02 20.92
CA ARG A 11 -3.30 3.49 21.84
C ARG A 11 -2.94 4.48 22.95
N ASP A 12 -2.73 5.75 22.62
CA ASP A 12 -2.44 6.82 23.58
C ASP A 12 -3.64 7.03 24.52
N ALA A 13 -4.88 7.01 23.99
CA ALA A 13 -6.08 7.06 24.81
C ALA A 13 -6.24 5.80 25.70
N ARG A 14 -5.80 4.61 25.26
CA ARG A 14 -5.78 3.38 26.10
C ARG A 14 -4.78 3.49 27.25
N LEU A 15 -3.59 4.02 27.00
CA LEU A 15 -2.59 4.26 28.04
C LEU A 15 -3.12 5.27 29.07
N GLN A 16 -3.65 6.42 28.61
CA GLN A 16 -4.24 7.44 29.47
C GLN A 16 -5.46 6.95 30.27
N ALA A 17 -6.40 6.21 29.65
CA ALA A 17 -7.58 5.69 30.34
C ALA A 17 -7.27 4.52 31.29
N THR A 18 -6.12 3.87 31.16
CA THR A 18 -5.61 2.92 32.16
C THR A 18 -5.17 3.65 33.43
N GLN A 19 -4.73 4.91 33.31
CA GLN A 19 -4.33 5.78 34.42
C GLN A 19 -5.52 6.59 35.03
N GLN A 20 -6.55 6.92 34.25
CA GLN A 20 -7.72 7.66 34.76
C GLN A 20 -8.75 6.75 35.47
N PRO A 21 -9.28 7.15 36.64
CA PRO A 21 -10.49 6.54 37.17
C PRO A 21 -11.69 6.93 36.30
N LEU A 22 -12.50 5.94 35.89
CA LEU A 22 -13.81 6.16 35.26
C LEU A 22 -14.74 6.92 36.23
N VAL A 23 -14.73 8.24 36.14
CA VAL A 23 -15.67 9.13 36.81
C VAL A 23 -16.55 9.73 35.72
N GLY A 24 -17.77 9.20 35.59
CA GLY A 24 -18.79 9.86 34.79
C GLY A 24 -19.03 11.26 35.34
N THR A 25 -18.99 12.27 34.48
CA THR A 25 -19.31 13.64 34.86
C THR A 25 -20.80 13.78 35.13
N THR A 26 -21.23 13.40 36.33
CA THR A 26 -22.53 13.80 36.86
C THR A 26 -22.51 15.31 37.06
N SER A 27 -23.08 16.05 36.11
CA SER A 27 -23.37 17.48 36.26
C SER A 27 -24.35 17.65 37.42
N SER A 28 -23.90 18.31 38.48
CA SER A 28 -24.73 18.61 39.64
C SER A 28 -25.77 19.69 39.31
N HIS A 29 -26.93 19.27 38.82
CA HIS A 29 -28.16 20.06 38.94
C HIS A 29 -29.09 19.37 39.94
N GLN A 30 -29.31 20.04 41.06
CA GLN A 30 -30.36 19.68 42.02
C GLN A 30 -31.72 20.04 41.42
N ASP A 31 -32.64 19.08 41.35
CA ASP A 31 -33.90 19.11 42.11
C ASP A 31 -34.75 17.86 41.83
N GLY A 32 -35.36 17.29 42.87
CA GLY A 32 -36.39 16.24 42.77
C GLY A 32 -35.97 14.84 43.23
N ASP A 33 -36.49 14.41 44.38
CA ASP A 33 -36.33 13.05 44.93
C ASP A 33 -36.98 11.96 44.04
N ALA A 34 -36.18 10.99 43.57
CA ALA A 34 -36.66 9.65 43.21
C ALA A 34 -35.54 8.59 43.22
N ALA A 35 -35.45 7.84 44.32
CA ALA A 35 -34.91 6.48 44.45
C ALA A 35 -33.63 6.06 43.67
N ALA A 36 -32.48 6.03 44.36
CA ALA A 36 -31.32 5.23 43.95
C ALA A 36 -30.67 4.47 45.13
N PRO A 37 -30.86 3.15 45.25
CA PRO A 37 -29.98 2.30 46.04
C PRO A 37 -29.66 0.94 45.37
N ALA A 38 -28.54 0.83 44.64
CA ALA A 38 -28.05 -0.46 44.14
C ALA A 38 -26.51 -0.59 43.97
N ALA A 39 -25.78 0.50 43.73
CA ALA A 39 -24.38 0.43 43.30
C ALA A 39 -23.32 0.27 44.43
N ALA A 40 -23.70 0.37 45.70
CA ALA A 40 -22.75 0.49 46.82
C ALA A 40 -22.05 -0.83 47.24
N GLY A 41 -22.51 -1.99 46.75
CA GLY A 41 -21.98 -3.31 47.14
C GLY A 41 -21.29 -4.11 46.03
N MET A 42 -21.15 -3.56 44.82
CA MET A 42 -20.66 -4.33 43.66
C MET A 42 -19.14 -4.43 43.59
N LYS A 43 -18.63 -5.59 43.17
CA LYS A 43 -17.22 -5.77 42.79
C LYS A 43 -16.88 -4.84 41.61
N LYS A 44 -15.65 -4.29 41.58
CA LYS A 44 -15.19 -3.27 40.62
C LYS A 44 -15.44 -3.61 39.13
N GLY A 45 -15.45 -4.89 38.76
CA GLY A 45 -15.84 -5.36 37.42
C GLY A 45 -17.34 -5.19 37.14
N ALA A 46 -18.19 -5.78 38.00
CA ALA A 46 -19.65 -5.72 37.85
C ALA A 46 -20.22 -4.29 37.82
N ARG A 47 -19.57 -3.34 38.52
CA ARG A 47 -19.92 -1.92 38.43
C ARG A 47 -19.66 -1.37 37.02
N ARG A 48 -18.48 -1.61 36.44
CA ARG A 48 -18.15 -1.19 35.06
C ARG A 48 -19.06 -1.85 34.02
N ASP A 49 -19.45 -3.10 34.23
CA ASP A 49 -20.37 -3.81 33.33
C ASP A 49 -21.80 -3.21 33.36
N ALA A 50 -22.19 -2.66 34.50
CA ALA A 50 -23.43 -1.88 34.68
C ALA A 50 -23.30 -0.47 34.07
N ASP A 51 -22.19 0.24 34.33
CA ASP A 51 -21.91 1.56 33.73
C ASP A 51 -21.94 1.47 32.17
N MET A 52 -21.33 0.41 31.60
CA MET A 52 -21.39 0.11 30.16
C MET A 52 -22.78 -0.32 29.67
N ALA A 53 -23.63 -0.90 30.52
CA ALA A 53 -25.03 -1.19 30.16
C ALA A 53 -25.85 0.11 30.10
N GLN A 54 -25.66 0.99 31.09
CA GLN A 54 -26.33 2.29 31.16
C GLN A 54 -26.00 3.18 29.96
N LEU A 55 -24.75 3.19 29.48
CA LEU A 55 -24.39 3.92 28.25
C LEU A 55 -25.14 3.43 27.00
N LEU A 56 -25.38 2.11 26.89
CA LEU A 56 -26.16 1.54 25.79
C LEU A 56 -27.67 1.82 25.97
N GLU A 57 -28.16 1.91 27.20
CA GLU A 57 -29.54 2.34 27.48
C GLU A 57 -29.74 3.82 27.09
N GLN A 58 -28.81 4.70 27.44
CA GLN A 58 -28.82 6.12 27.06
C GLN A 58 -28.72 6.34 25.54
N LEU A 59 -27.94 5.51 24.83
CA LEU A 59 -27.89 5.50 23.35
C LEU A 59 -29.27 5.20 22.73
N ASN A 60 -30.15 4.52 23.46
CA ASN A 60 -31.52 4.17 23.07
C ASN A 60 -32.61 5.03 23.74
N SER A 61 -32.22 6.09 24.47
CA SER A 61 -33.18 7.00 25.09
C SER A 61 -34.05 7.73 24.06
N GLN A 62 -35.27 8.08 24.46
CA GLN A 62 -36.14 8.95 23.68
C GLN A 62 -35.66 10.41 23.68
N ASP A 63 -34.88 10.83 24.69
CA ASP A 63 -34.26 12.17 24.70
C ASP A 63 -33.05 12.23 23.76
N GLY A 64 -33.10 13.13 22.78
CA GLY A 64 -32.00 13.38 21.86
C GLY A 64 -30.73 13.90 22.54
N ARG A 65 -30.83 14.53 23.72
CA ARG A 65 -29.66 15.00 24.49
C ARG A 65 -28.90 13.83 25.11
N GLU A 66 -29.62 12.89 25.71
CA GLU A 66 -29.02 11.66 26.25
C GLU A 66 -28.38 10.82 25.15
N ARG A 67 -29.06 10.66 23.99
CA ARG A 67 -28.48 9.97 22.82
C ARG A 67 -27.20 10.63 22.32
N THR A 68 -27.19 11.96 22.19
CA THR A 68 -26.02 12.73 21.74
C THR A 68 -24.85 12.54 22.70
N LEU A 69 -25.09 12.67 24.00
CA LEU A 69 -24.06 12.51 25.04
C LEU A 69 -23.51 11.07 25.08
N ALA A 70 -24.38 10.06 24.98
CA ALA A 70 -23.98 8.65 24.94
C ALA A 70 -23.13 8.35 23.68
N SER A 71 -23.53 8.86 22.52
CA SER A 71 -22.80 8.67 21.25
C SER A 71 -21.41 9.31 21.30
N ALA A 72 -21.31 10.56 21.75
CA ALA A 72 -20.03 11.26 21.90
C ALA A 72 -19.11 10.57 22.93
N THR A 73 -19.70 10.11 24.05
CA THR A 73 -18.97 9.34 25.06
C THR A 73 -18.43 8.03 24.48
N LEU A 74 -19.24 7.29 23.71
CA LEU A 74 -18.83 6.06 23.04
C LEU A 74 -17.75 6.30 21.98
N ALA A 75 -17.82 7.41 21.22
CA ALA A 75 -16.81 7.75 20.23
C ALA A 75 -15.42 7.92 20.85
N GLY A 76 -15.31 8.63 21.98
CA GLY A 76 -14.06 8.74 22.73
C GLY A 76 -13.67 7.46 23.48
N LEU A 77 -14.64 6.75 24.06
CA LEU A 77 -14.40 5.57 24.90
C LEU A 77 -13.95 4.34 24.09
N VAL A 78 -14.47 4.14 22.87
CA VAL A 78 -14.03 3.07 21.94
C VAL A 78 -12.52 3.12 21.68
N LEU A 79 -11.97 4.33 21.56
CA LEU A 79 -10.53 4.54 21.39
C LEU A 79 -9.77 4.01 22.60
N SER A 80 -10.24 4.37 23.80
CA SER A 80 -9.53 4.17 25.07
C SER A 80 -9.76 2.81 25.77
N LEU A 81 -10.76 2.02 25.35
CA LEU A 81 -11.11 0.78 26.05
C LEU A 81 -10.05 -0.32 25.93
N PRO A 82 -9.76 -1.06 27.03
CA PRO A 82 -9.06 -2.33 26.99
C PRO A 82 -9.80 -3.37 26.11
N PRO A 83 -9.09 -4.26 25.39
CA PRO A 83 -9.70 -5.19 24.42
C PRO A 83 -10.85 -6.04 24.97
N LEU A 84 -10.76 -6.46 26.24
CA LEU A 84 -11.79 -7.28 26.89
C LEU A 84 -13.08 -6.48 27.18
N GLN A 85 -12.97 -5.18 27.48
CA GLN A 85 -14.13 -4.30 27.68
C GLN A 85 -14.75 -3.89 26.35
N LEU A 86 -13.94 -3.64 25.32
CA LEU A 86 -14.43 -3.43 23.96
C LEU A 86 -15.21 -4.66 23.47
N ARG A 87 -14.69 -5.87 23.71
CA ARG A 87 -15.38 -7.13 23.38
C ARG A 87 -16.71 -7.29 24.13
N LEU A 88 -16.83 -6.78 25.35
CA LEU A 88 -18.11 -6.78 26.09
C LEU A 88 -19.14 -5.85 25.42
N LEU A 89 -18.77 -4.63 25.00
CA LEU A 89 -19.67 -3.76 24.25
C LEU A 89 -20.07 -4.35 22.89
N LEU A 90 -19.11 -4.90 22.15
CA LEU A 90 -19.37 -5.58 20.88
C LEU A 90 -20.34 -6.75 21.06
N SER A 91 -20.18 -7.57 22.11
CA SER A 91 -21.11 -8.67 22.44
C SER A 91 -22.54 -8.21 22.77
N LYS A 92 -22.73 -6.95 23.16
CA LYS A 92 -24.04 -6.31 23.36
C LYS A 92 -24.57 -5.63 22.08
N ASN A 93 -24.07 -6.02 20.90
CA ASN A 93 -24.48 -5.47 19.60
C ASN A 93 -24.23 -3.95 19.44
N LEU A 94 -23.14 -3.41 20.03
CA LEU A 94 -22.80 -1.98 19.90
C LEU A 94 -22.81 -1.51 18.44
N ILE A 95 -22.21 -2.26 17.51
CA ILE A 95 -22.15 -1.89 16.08
C ILE A 95 -23.56 -1.75 15.49
N GLY A 96 -24.48 -2.67 15.79
CA GLY A 96 -25.86 -2.59 15.31
C GLY A 96 -26.62 -1.38 15.85
N GLN A 97 -26.45 -1.07 17.15
CA GLN A 97 -27.08 0.09 17.77
C GLN A 97 -26.55 1.41 17.21
N LEU A 98 -25.24 1.51 16.96
CA LEU A 98 -24.65 2.68 16.29
C LEU A 98 -25.13 2.82 14.85
N ILE A 99 -25.23 1.74 14.07
CA ILE A 99 -25.79 1.76 12.71
C ILE A 99 -27.25 2.23 12.73
N GLU A 100 -28.06 1.80 13.71
CA GLU A 100 -29.44 2.24 13.88
C GLU A 100 -29.53 3.76 14.13
N ARG A 101 -28.62 4.32 14.95
CA ARG A 101 -28.51 5.78 15.16
C ARG A 101 -28.05 6.54 13.92
N VAL A 102 -27.11 5.99 13.16
CA VAL A 102 -26.67 6.55 11.87
C VAL A 102 -27.84 6.57 10.87
N ALA A 103 -28.73 5.57 10.90
CA ALA A 103 -29.89 5.47 10.03
C ALA A 103 -31.10 6.36 10.41
N THR A 104 -31.09 7.12 11.51
CA THR A 104 -32.26 7.92 11.94
C THR A 104 -32.48 9.20 11.13
N LEU A 105 -31.50 9.64 10.33
CA LEU A 105 -31.64 10.86 9.53
C LEU A 105 -32.66 10.68 8.38
N PRO A 106 -33.46 11.71 8.07
CA PRO A 106 -34.45 11.63 6.99
C PRO A 106 -33.77 11.47 5.63
N SER A 107 -34.23 10.51 4.83
CA SER A 107 -33.77 10.34 3.44
C SER A 107 -34.21 11.52 2.57
N SER A 108 -33.36 11.95 1.62
CA SER A 108 -33.59 13.10 0.74
C SER A 108 -34.78 12.97 -0.23
N SER A 109 -35.48 11.83 -0.22
CA SER A 109 -36.63 11.52 -1.10
C SER A 109 -37.97 12.14 -0.68
N SER A 110 -38.04 12.84 0.47
CA SER A 110 -39.30 13.36 1.02
C SER A 110 -39.65 14.81 0.61
N SER A 111 -38.81 15.51 -0.16
CA SER A 111 -39.09 16.87 -0.64
C SER A 111 -39.62 16.88 -2.07
N THR A 112 -40.91 17.20 -2.25
CA THR A 112 -41.57 17.26 -3.57
C THR A 112 -41.27 18.53 -4.39
N ASP A 113 -40.61 19.53 -3.80
CA ASP A 113 -40.20 20.76 -4.51
C ASP A 113 -38.71 20.74 -4.87
N ALA A 114 -38.40 20.59 -6.16
CA ALA A 114 -37.03 20.53 -6.67
C ALA A 114 -36.27 21.88 -6.65
N ALA A 115 -36.90 22.96 -6.18
CA ALA A 115 -36.39 24.33 -6.28
C ALA A 115 -35.93 24.95 -4.94
N ALA A 116 -36.21 24.31 -3.80
CA ALA A 116 -35.84 24.80 -2.48
C ALA A 116 -34.87 23.81 -1.80
N PRO A 117 -33.80 24.27 -1.13
CA PRO A 117 -32.98 23.38 -0.32
C PRO A 117 -33.83 22.79 0.82
N PRO A 118 -33.72 21.48 1.13
CA PRO A 118 -34.49 20.89 2.21
C PRO A 118 -34.05 21.49 3.56
N PRO A 119 -34.93 21.50 4.56
CA PRO A 119 -34.56 21.92 5.90
C PRO A 119 -33.43 21.02 6.45
N PRO A 120 -32.48 21.57 7.23
CA PRO A 120 -31.49 20.76 7.92
C PRO A 120 -32.17 19.75 8.86
N PRO A 121 -31.59 18.55 9.07
CA PRO A 121 -32.11 17.60 10.03
C PRO A 121 -32.11 18.19 11.47
N PRO A 122 -32.96 17.69 12.38
CA PRO A 122 -33.00 18.14 13.77
C PRO A 122 -31.62 18.13 14.44
N SER A 123 -31.31 19.15 15.22
CA SER A 123 -29.98 19.38 15.82
C SER A 123 -29.44 18.15 16.57
N HIS A 124 -30.25 17.57 17.46
CA HIS A 124 -29.89 16.39 18.25
C HIS A 124 -29.77 15.09 17.43
N ASP A 125 -30.58 14.89 16.40
CA ASP A 125 -30.51 13.69 15.57
C ASP A 125 -29.31 13.76 14.60
N LEU A 126 -29.00 14.94 14.08
CA LEU A 126 -27.77 15.20 13.33
C LEU A 126 -26.53 14.97 14.20
N ALA A 127 -26.48 15.53 15.39
CA ALA A 127 -25.36 15.32 16.32
C ALA A 127 -25.22 13.83 16.70
N THR A 128 -26.32 13.16 17.06
CA THR A 128 -26.34 11.72 17.41
C THR A 128 -25.80 10.87 16.25
N ALA A 129 -26.23 11.13 15.00
CA ALA A 129 -25.77 10.38 13.83
C ALA A 129 -24.29 10.63 13.53
N ILE A 130 -23.80 11.88 13.64
CA ILE A 130 -22.39 12.23 13.39
C ILE A 130 -21.48 11.58 14.44
N GLU A 131 -21.83 11.65 15.73
CA GLU A 131 -21.06 11.06 16.83
C GLU A 131 -21.09 9.52 16.76
N SER A 132 -22.24 8.93 16.43
CA SER A 132 -22.35 7.48 16.22
C SER A 132 -21.52 7.00 15.03
N LEU A 133 -21.48 7.77 13.94
CA LEU A 133 -20.61 7.51 12.80
C LEU A 133 -19.14 7.71 13.14
N GLY A 134 -18.80 8.68 14.01
CA GLY A 134 -17.47 8.84 14.58
C GLY A 134 -17.02 7.61 15.39
N ALA A 135 -17.90 7.07 16.24
CA ALA A 135 -17.64 5.83 16.97
C ALA A 135 -17.43 4.63 16.02
N LEU A 136 -18.23 4.51 14.96
CA LEU A 136 -18.06 3.48 13.93
C LEU A 136 -16.78 3.66 13.12
N ARG A 137 -16.41 4.90 12.76
CA ARG A 137 -15.12 5.23 12.14
C ARG A 137 -13.97 4.79 13.03
N ASN A 138 -14.07 5.01 14.34
CA ASN A 138 -13.04 4.63 15.30
C ASN A 138 -12.86 3.10 15.39
N LEU A 139 -13.97 2.35 15.37
CA LEU A 139 -13.98 0.87 15.26
C LEU A 139 -13.41 0.38 13.92
N ALA A 140 -13.85 0.96 12.80
CA ALA A 140 -13.44 0.57 11.45
C ALA A 140 -11.92 0.74 11.22
N VAL A 141 -11.33 1.74 11.86
CA VAL A 141 -9.93 2.11 11.67
C VAL A 141 -8.98 1.40 12.64
N SER A 142 -9.36 1.32 13.92
CA SER A 142 -8.50 0.79 15.00
C SER A 142 -8.87 -0.62 15.48
N GLY A 143 -9.98 -1.15 15.01
CA GLY A 143 -10.42 -2.51 15.30
C GLY A 143 -9.75 -3.57 14.41
N PRO A 144 -9.89 -4.85 14.77
CA PRO A 144 -9.50 -5.96 13.90
C PRO A 144 -10.41 -6.02 12.66
N THR A 145 -9.87 -6.54 11.56
CA THR A 145 -10.50 -6.57 10.22
C THR A 145 -11.91 -7.16 10.20
N HIS A 146 -12.20 -8.17 11.03
CA HIS A 146 -13.52 -8.78 11.12
C HIS A 146 -14.65 -7.82 11.55
N LEU A 147 -14.34 -6.68 12.20
CA LEU A 147 -15.37 -5.67 12.53
C LEU A 147 -15.93 -4.99 11.28
N LEU A 148 -15.14 -4.86 10.21
CA LEU A 148 -15.61 -4.30 8.93
C LEU A 148 -16.62 -5.25 8.27
N SER A 149 -16.35 -6.56 8.32
CA SER A 149 -17.30 -7.60 7.93
C SER A 149 -18.56 -7.61 8.81
N GLU A 150 -18.43 -7.39 10.13
CA GLU A 150 -19.59 -7.26 11.01
C GLU A 150 -20.44 -6.02 10.66
N MET A 151 -19.81 -4.86 10.41
CA MET A 151 -20.48 -3.64 9.98
C MET A 151 -21.21 -3.82 8.65
N HIS A 152 -20.58 -4.47 7.66
CA HIS A 152 -21.17 -4.78 6.36
C HIS A 152 -22.36 -5.74 6.49
N ASN A 153 -22.22 -6.84 7.25
CA ASN A 153 -23.31 -7.79 7.52
C ASN A 153 -24.51 -7.12 8.23
N LYS A 154 -24.26 -6.12 9.09
CA LYS A 154 -25.27 -5.27 9.73
C LYS A 154 -25.75 -4.11 8.83
N ARG A 155 -25.42 -4.13 7.54
CA ARG A 155 -25.88 -3.23 6.48
C ARG A 155 -25.46 -1.77 6.63
N ILE A 156 -24.27 -1.46 7.17
CA ILE A 156 -23.74 -0.07 7.24
C ILE A 156 -23.81 0.69 5.91
N LEU A 157 -23.64 -0.01 4.77
CA LEU A 157 -23.71 0.61 3.44
C LEU A 157 -25.07 1.24 3.16
N GLN A 158 -26.17 0.70 3.70
CA GLN A 158 -27.52 1.19 3.46
C GLN A 158 -27.69 2.65 3.90
N PRO A 159 -27.52 3.04 5.19
CA PRO A 159 -27.65 4.44 5.59
C PRO A 159 -26.54 5.33 5.03
N LEU A 160 -25.31 4.82 4.84
CA LEU A 160 -24.24 5.61 4.20
C LEU A 160 -24.65 6.07 2.80
N VAL A 161 -25.18 5.17 1.97
CA VAL A 161 -25.51 5.45 0.58
C VAL A 161 -26.88 6.09 0.40
N SER A 162 -27.91 5.64 1.12
CA SER A 162 -29.28 6.17 0.93
C SER A 162 -29.56 7.46 1.71
N VAL A 163 -28.71 7.83 2.67
CA VAL A 163 -28.90 9.01 3.52
C VAL A 163 -27.67 9.92 3.53
N HIS A 164 -26.50 9.44 3.96
CA HIS A 164 -25.36 10.35 4.16
C HIS A 164 -24.73 10.89 2.87
N LEU A 165 -24.48 10.04 1.86
CA LEU A 165 -23.93 10.50 0.58
C LEU A 165 -24.83 11.55 -0.12
N PRO A 166 -26.17 11.36 -0.25
CA PRO A 166 -27.07 12.37 -0.79
C PRO A 166 -27.08 13.67 0.02
N LEU A 167 -27.20 13.60 1.35
CA LEU A 167 -27.28 14.81 2.18
C LEU A 167 -25.96 15.59 2.20
N LEU A 168 -24.80 14.92 2.22
CA LEU A 168 -23.50 15.58 2.10
C LEU A 168 -23.37 16.31 0.76
N THR A 169 -23.74 15.64 -0.35
CA THR A 169 -23.74 16.23 -1.69
C THR A 169 -24.68 17.45 -1.77
N GLN A 170 -25.87 17.34 -1.20
CA GLN A 170 -26.91 18.37 -1.23
C GLN A 170 -26.60 19.58 -0.35
N PHE A 171 -26.03 19.37 0.84
CA PHE A 171 -25.68 20.45 1.74
C PHE A 171 -24.35 21.13 1.37
N LEU A 172 -23.44 20.48 0.62
CA LEU A 172 -22.14 21.04 0.23
C LEU A 172 -22.23 22.46 -0.37
N PRO A 173 -23.08 22.76 -1.37
CA PRO A 173 -23.24 24.15 -1.86
C PRO A 173 -23.69 25.14 -0.77
N LEU A 174 -24.53 24.73 0.17
CA LEU A 174 -24.97 25.57 1.30
C LEU A 174 -23.88 25.75 2.38
N ARG A 175 -22.82 24.92 2.37
CA ARG A 175 -21.61 25.09 3.20
C ARG A 175 -20.73 26.20 2.67
N LEU A 176 -20.47 26.13 1.37
CA LEU A 176 -19.55 27.01 0.63
C LEU A 176 -20.16 28.41 0.48
N GLY A 177 -21.50 28.48 0.41
CA GLY A 177 -22.29 29.71 0.40
C GLY A 177 -22.38 30.45 1.75
N PRO A 178 -22.87 31.71 1.72
CA PRO A 178 -22.98 32.57 2.90
C PRO A 178 -23.87 31.96 3.98
N ALA A 179 -23.67 32.39 5.23
CA ALA A 179 -24.49 31.94 6.35
C ALA A 179 -25.98 32.24 6.10
N PRO A 180 -26.89 31.28 6.30
CA PRO A 180 -28.32 31.53 6.18
C PRO A 180 -28.71 32.59 7.21
N ALA A 181 -29.54 33.55 6.79
CA ALA A 181 -30.03 34.57 7.70
C ALA A 181 -30.88 33.91 8.81
N LEU A 182 -30.65 34.33 10.06
CA LEU A 182 -31.43 33.85 11.21
C LEU A 182 -32.92 33.98 10.92
N VAL A 183 -33.62 32.86 10.97
CA VAL A 183 -35.06 32.81 10.73
C VAL A 183 -35.75 33.53 11.88
N LYS A 184 -36.39 34.65 11.57
CA LYS A 184 -37.17 35.43 12.53
C LYS A 184 -38.65 35.06 12.38
N PRO A 185 -39.36 34.77 13.48
CA PRO A 185 -40.77 34.42 13.42
C PRO A 185 -41.61 35.62 12.96
N SER A 186 -42.60 35.39 12.10
CA SER A 186 -43.50 36.44 11.63
C SER A 186 -44.41 36.92 12.75
N MET A 187 -44.47 38.24 12.96
CA MET A 187 -45.22 38.83 14.06
C MET A 187 -46.68 39.12 13.65
N PRO A 188 -47.68 38.81 14.49
CA PRO A 188 -47.57 38.22 15.83
C PRO A 188 -47.36 36.69 15.81
N ALA A 189 -46.29 36.23 16.46
CA ALA A 189 -45.87 34.82 16.45
C ALA A 189 -46.47 34.00 17.61
N THR A 190 -47.00 32.81 17.30
CA THR A 190 -47.39 31.83 18.34
C THR A 190 -46.15 31.28 19.06
N ALA A 191 -46.33 30.69 20.25
CA ALA A 191 -45.22 30.06 20.98
C ALA A 191 -44.60 28.88 20.21
N GLY A 192 -45.39 28.16 19.42
CA GLY A 192 -44.91 27.09 18.53
C GLY A 192 -44.07 27.62 17.37
N ALA A 193 -44.51 28.69 16.70
CA ALA A 193 -43.70 29.38 15.68
C ALA A 193 -42.42 29.98 16.28
N ARG A 194 -42.46 30.38 17.56
CA ARG A 194 -41.31 30.68 18.43
C ARG A 194 -40.22 29.62 18.31
N ARG A 195 -40.54 28.45 18.87
CA ARG A 195 -39.63 27.30 18.97
C ARG A 195 -39.20 26.78 17.61
N ALA A 196 -40.11 26.62 16.65
CA ALA A 196 -39.75 26.12 15.32
C ALA A 196 -38.71 27.00 14.60
N ALA A 197 -38.69 28.32 14.84
CA ALA A 197 -37.64 29.20 14.33
C ALA A 197 -36.32 29.05 15.11
N GLU A 198 -36.37 28.87 16.44
CA GLU A 198 -35.21 28.59 17.29
C GLU A 198 -34.56 27.23 16.94
N ASP A 199 -35.35 26.17 16.86
CA ASP A 199 -34.93 24.80 16.49
C ASP A 199 -34.28 24.76 15.09
N LEU A 200 -34.85 25.47 14.12
CA LEU A 200 -34.32 25.57 12.75
C LEU A 200 -33.01 26.37 12.71
N ASN A 201 -32.85 27.40 13.52
CA ASN A 201 -31.59 28.12 13.65
C ASN A 201 -30.52 27.24 14.32
N GLU A 202 -30.86 26.49 15.38
CA GLU A 202 -29.95 25.54 16.03
C GLU A 202 -29.52 24.41 15.08
N ALA A 203 -30.44 23.84 14.31
CA ALA A 203 -30.13 22.83 13.29
C ALA A 203 -29.17 23.35 12.21
N ASN A 204 -29.36 24.59 11.74
CA ASN A 204 -28.44 25.26 10.82
C ASN A 204 -27.06 25.50 11.45
N ASP A 205 -27.00 25.87 12.73
CA ASP A 205 -25.76 26.08 13.49
C ASP A 205 -24.99 24.78 13.74
N THR A 206 -25.69 23.69 14.10
CA THR A 206 -25.11 22.35 14.29
C THR A 206 -24.57 21.81 12.96
N LEU A 207 -25.36 21.89 11.89
CA LEU A 207 -24.87 21.63 10.53
C LEU A 207 -23.69 22.55 10.20
N ARG A 208 -23.67 23.80 10.68
CA ARG A 208 -22.55 24.73 10.47
C ARG A 208 -21.27 24.42 11.21
N ARG A 209 -21.32 23.73 12.33
CA ARG A 209 -20.12 23.33 13.09
C ARG A 209 -19.61 21.95 12.67
N SER A 210 -20.50 20.97 12.49
CA SER A 210 -20.11 19.55 12.38
C SER A 210 -20.11 18.96 10.97
N PHE A 211 -20.44 19.72 9.91
CA PHE A 211 -20.49 19.17 8.54
C PHE A 211 -19.16 18.59 8.05
N TRP A 212 -18.04 19.25 8.34
CA TRP A 212 -16.72 18.80 7.85
C TRP A 212 -16.27 17.51 8.56
N ASP A 213 -16.56 17.40 9.86
CA ASP A 213 -16.30 16.18 10.64
C ASP A 213 -17.23 15.04 10.23
N TRP A 214 -18.49 15.34 9.87
CA TRP A 214 -19.41 14.40 9.26
C TRP A 214 -18.89 13.86 7.91
N ALA A 215 -18.41 14.75 7.04
CA ALA A 215 -17.81 14.38 5.77
C ALA A 215 -16.57 13.48 5.98
N GLU A 216 -15.62 13.90 6.85
CA GLU A 216 -14.44 13.10 7.21
C GLU A 216 -14.82 11.70 7.74
N ASN A 217 -15.79 11.63 8.67
CA ASN A 217 -16.27 10.37 9.23
C ASN A 217 -16.89 9.45 8.15
N THR A 218 -17.71 10.01 7.26
CA THR A 218 -18.34 9.25 6.16
C THR A 218 -17.30 8.71 5.18
N LEU A 219 -16.39 9.57 4.72
CA LEU A 219 -15.32 9.23 3.79
C LEU A 219 -14.38 8.17 4.41
N THR A 220 -13.97 8.35 5.66
CA THR A 220 -13.08 7.40 6.35
C THR A 220 -13.70 6.01 6.52
N VAL A 221 -15.02 5.91 6.80
CA VAL A 221 -15.70 4.60 6.87
C VAL A 221 -15.76 3.94 5.49
N LEU A 222 -16.08 4.69 4.43
CA LEU A 222 -16.09 4.17 3.05
C LEU A 222 -14.70 3.70 2.62
N TRP A 223 -13.65 4.46 2.94
CA TRP A 223 -12.26 4.08 2.74
C TRP A 223 -11.92 2.76 3.46
N CYS A 224 -12.28 2.64 4.74
CA CYS A 224 -12.00 1.42 5.49
C CYS A 224 -12.71 0.19 4.91
N LEU A 225 -13.92 0.36 4.38
CA LEU A 225 -14.67 -0.70 3.71
C LEU A 225 -14.09 -1.05 2.33
N ALA A 226 -13.56 -0.09 1.57
CA ALA A 226 -12.89 -0.35 0.29
C ALA A 226 -11.65 -1.24 0.45
N GLU A 227 -10.79 -0.97 1.44
CA GLU A 227 -9.58 -1.75 1.74
C GLU A 227 -9.83 -3.07 2.51
N SER A 228 -11.07 -3.58 2.60
CA SER A 228 -11.41 -4.67 3.55
C SER A 228 -11.41 -6.08 2.95
N ASN A 229 -12.27 -6.34 1.95
CA ASN A 229 -12.29 -7.58 1.18
C ASN A 229 -13.11 -7.42 -0.11
N THR A 230 -12.94 -8.37 -1.03
CA THR A 230 -13.57 -8.44 -2.35
C THR A 230 -15.11 -8.37 -2.31
N LYS A 231 -15.76 -9.00 -1.32
CA LYS A 231 -17.22 -9.02 -1.16
C LYS A 231 -17.79 -7.66 -0.76
N ILE A 232 -17.10 -6.93 0.12
CA ILE A 232 -17.46 -5.58 0.54
C ILE A 232 -17.23 -4.59 -0.61
N LEU A 233 -16.11 -4.71 -1.33
CA LEU A 233 -15.79 -3.91 -2.51
C LEU A 233 -16.83 -4.09 -3.64
N ALA A 234 -17.24 -5.33 -3.92
CA ALA A 234 -18.33 -5.63 -4.86
C ALA A 234 -19.68 -5.00 -4.46
N SER A 235 -19.93 -4.84 -3.15
CA SER A 235 -21.12 -4.14 -2.64
C SER A 235 -21.02 -2.63 -2.83
N LEU A 236 -19.83 -2.04 -2.60
CA LEU A 236 -19.56 -0.61 -2.87
C LEU A 236 -19.69 -0.27 -4.35
N ASN A 237 -19.32 -1.19 -5.25
CA ASN A 237 -19.41 -0.98 -6.71
C ASN A 237 -20.83 -0.72 -7.22
N GLN A 238 -21.87 -1.20 -6.54
CA GLN A 238 -23.27 -0.90 -6.86
C GLN A 238 -23.61 0.60 -6.66
N HIS A 239 -22.72 1.35 -6.01
CA HIS A 239 -22.89 2.74 -5.62
C HIS A 239 -21.69 3.61 -6.04
N ALA A 240 -20.83 3.11 -6.94
CA ALA A 240 -19.59 3.75 -7.38
C ALA A 240 -19.80 5.20 -7.84
N GLN A 241 -20.87 5.47 -8.62
CA GLN A 241 -21.19 6.81 -9.11
C GLN A 241 -21.38 7.83 -7.97
N ALA A 242 -22.06 7.45 -6.89
CA ALA A 242 -22.31 8.34 -5.76
C ALA A 242 -21.05 8.56 -4.90
N ILE A 243 -20.26 7.52 -4.72
CA ILE A 243 -19.00 7.56 -3.96
C ILE A 243 -17.97 8.44 -4.69
N VAL A 244 -17.71 8.15 -5.97
CA VAL A 244 -16.77 8.91 -6.81
C VAL A 244 -17.25 10.34 -7.01
N GLY A 245 -18.55 10.54 -7.28
CA GLY A 245 -19.15 11.87 -7.43
C GLY A 245 -18.97 12.77 -6.21
N LEU A 246 -19.20 12.26 -5.00
CA LEU A 246 -18.97 13.04 -3.77
C LEU A 246 -17.48 13.33 -3.56
N CYS A 247 -16.59 12.36 -3.80
CA CYS A 247 -15.15 12.58 -3.65
C CYS A 247 -14.65 13.66 -4.61
N VAL A 248 -14.99 13.57 -5.90
CA VAL A 248 -14.62 14.57 -6.92
C VAL A 248 -15.21 15.95 -6.60
N ALA A 249 -16.45 16.03 -6.09
CA ALA A 249 -17.04 17.30 -5.68
C ALA A 249 -16.28 17.99 -4.53
N PHE A 250 -15.83 17.24 -3.52
CA PHE A 250 -14.98 17.79 -2.46
C PHE A 250 -13.62 18.26 -2.99
N LEU A 251 -13.02 17.51 -3.92
CA LEU A 251 -11.73 17.87 -4.54
C LEU A 251 -11.86 19.13 -5.41
N GLN A 252 -12.91 19.24 -6.22
CA GLN A 252 -13.16 20.38 -7.10
C GLN A 252 -13.30 21.69 -6.28
N HIS A 253 -14.04 21.65 -5.17
CA HIS A 253 -14.23 22.79 -4.27
C HIS A 253 -13.09 23.03 -3.26
N ALA A 254 -11.96 22.32 -3.40
CA ALA A 254 -10.72 22.63 -2.69
C ALA A 254 -9.81 23.59 -3.48
N ILE A 255 -9.87 23.55 -4.83
CA ILE A 255 -8.92 24.23 -5.73
C ILE A 255 -9.40 25.62 -6.18
N ASP A 256 -10.71 25.78 -6.37
CA ASP A 256 -11.38 26.93 -7.02
C ASP A 256 -10.87 27.27 -8.43
N PHE A 257 -11.52 26.71 -9.44
CA PHE A 257 -11.63 27.33 -10.77
C PHE A 257 -12.59 28.53 -10.74
N SER A 258 -12.25 29.60 -10.02
CA SER A 258 -12.79 30.92 -10.34
C SER A 258 -12.01 31.45 -11.55
N GLY A 259 -12.62 31.41 -12.73
CA GLY A 259 -11.93 31.71 -14.00
C GLY A 259 -11.35 33.12 -14.11
N ASP A 260 -10.54 33.31 -15.16
CA ASP A 260 -9.72 34.50 -15.46
C ASP A 260 -10.51 35.79 -15.74
N ASP A 261 -11.24 36.31 -14.75
CA ASP A 261 -11.86 37.64 -14.78
C ASP A 261 -10.88 38.78 -14.43
N GLU A 262 -9.55 38.54 -14.43
CA GLU A 262 -8.56 39.61 -14.45
C GLU A 262 -8.61 40.46 -15.75
N ALA A 263 -9.29 39.96 -16.80
CA ALA A 263 -9.46 40.69 -18.05
C ALA A 263 -10.41 41.92 -17.97
N ALA A 264 -11.18 42.09 -16.89
CA ALA A 264 -12.35 42.99 -16.87
C ALA A 264 -12.38 44.07 -15.76
N SER A 265 -11.25 44.65 -15.32
CA SER A 265 -11.27 45.75 -14.32
C SER A 265 -10.48 47.03 -14.63
N LYS A 266 -10.25 47.38 -15.91
CA LYS A 266 -9.91 48.77 -16.31
C LYS A 266 -11.14 49.67 -16.44
N GLY A 267 -11.99 49.69 -15.40
CA GLY A 267 -13.16 50.56 -15.28
C GLY A 267 -13.20 51.24 -13.91
N LYS A 268 -13.08 52.57 -13.86
CA LYS A 268 -13.18 53.35 -12.61
C LYS A 268 -14.61 53.37 -12.06
N GLY A 269 -15.00 52.30 -11.36
CA GLY A 269 -16.23 52.22 -10.59
C GLY A 269 -15.97 51.60 -9.20
N LYS A 270 -16.61 52.13 -8.16
CA LYS A 270 -16.62 51.49 -6.83
C LYS A 270 -17.49 50.23 -6.87
N GLN A 271 -16.95 49.12 -7.36
CA GLN A 271 -17.55 47.81 -7.12
C GLN A 271 -17.26 47.39 -5.68
N GLN A 272 -18.28 46.85 -5.00
CA GLN A 272 -18.10 46.18 -3.71
C GLN A 272 -17.25 44.93 -3.91
N PRO A 273 -16.39 44.54 -2.94
CA PRO A 273 -15.65 43.30 -3.04
C PRO A 273 -16.63 42.13 -3.13
N ALA A 274 -16.45 41.26 -4.12
CA ALA A 274 -17.23 40.04 -4.27
C ALA A 274 -17.13 39.19 -2.97
N PRO A 275 -18.21 38.52 -2.55
CA PRO A 275 -18.19 37.71 -1.34
C PRO A 275 -17.19 36.56 -1.51
N LYS A 276 -16.16 36.52 -0.67
CA LYS A 276 -15.19 35.42 -0.62
C LYS A 276 -15.94 34.12 -0.36
N GLN A 277 -15.88 33.19 -1.33
CA GLN A 277 -16.51 31.89 -1.19
C GLN A 277 -15.76 31.05 -0.14
N SER A 278 -16.49 30.29 0.67
CA SER A 278 -15.85 29.34 1.59
C SER A 278 -15.42 28.12 0.79
N ARG A 279 -14.22 27.59 1.06
CA ARG A 279 -13.65 26.39 0.41
C ARG A 279 -13.86 25.13 1.24
N VAL A 280 -13.63 23.97 0.62
CA VAL A 280 -13.48 22.69 1.34
C VAL A 280 -12.15 22.70 2.12
N PRO A 281 -12.14 22.38 3.42
CA PRO A 281 -10.90 22.24 4.19
C PRO A 281 -9.99 21.14 3.66
N LEU A 282 -8.67 21.37 3.68
CA LEU A 282 -7.69 20.43 3.12
C LEU A 282 -7.77 19.03 3.74
N TYR A 283 -7.96 18.90 5.07
CA TYR A 283 -8.16 17.58 5.70
C TYR A 283 -9.35 16.78 5.12
N VAL A 284 -10.43 17.45 4.69
CA VAL A 284 -11.59 16.79 4.05
C VAL A 284 -11.27 16.43 2.60
N ALA A 285 -10.54 17.27 1.88
CA ALA A 285 -10.05 16.97 0.54
C ALA A 285 -9.08 15.78 0.54
N VAL A 286 -8.16 15.71 1.51
CA VAL A 286 -7.26 14.57 1.74
C VAL A 286 -8.05 13.30 2.08
N ALA A 287 -9.07 13.38 2.94
CA ALA A 287 -9.94 12.22 3.21
C ALA A 287 -10.70 11.75 1.95
N ALA A 288 -11.18 12.68 1.11
CA ALA A 288 -11.84 12.37 -0.15
C ALA A 288 -10.88 11.71 -1.15
N ALA A 289 -9.65 12.21 -1.29
CA ALA A 289 -8.62 11.61 -2.13
C ALA A 289 -8.15 10.24 -1.62
N GLN A 290 -8.03 10.04 -0.31
CA GLN A 290 -7.72 8.73 0.29
C GLN A 290 -8.82 7.71 0.01
N THR A 291 -10.09 8.12 0.15
CA THR A 291 -11.26 7.29 -0.17
C THR A 291 -11.29 6.93 -1.65
N LEU A 292 -11.03 7.90 -2.53
CA LEU A 292 -11.01 7.68 -3.97
C LEU A 292 -9.86 6.75 -4.40
N HIS A 293 -8.64 6.98 -3.89
CA HIS A 293 -7.46 6.14 -4.16
C HIS A 293 -7.73 4.67 -3.83
N ALA A 294 -8.12 4.38 -2.59
CA ALA A 294 -8.40 3.03 -2.13
C ALA A 294 -9.61 2.38 -2.81
N PHE A 295 -10.58 3.18 -3.30
CA PHE A 295 -11.72 2.66 -4.04
C PHE A 295 -11.42 2.34 -5.52
N VAL A 296 -10.30 2.84 -6.05
CA VAL A 296 -9.89 2.70 -7.45
C VAL A 296 -8.75 1.67 -7.62
N SER A 297 -7.82 1.58 -6.65
CA SER A 297 -6.59 0.81 -6.79
C SER A 297 -6.76 -0.70 -7.00
N SER A 298 -7.66 -1.32 -6.24
CA SER A 298 -8.00 -2.74 -6.39
C SER A 298 -9.30 -2.97 -7.17
N ASN A 299 -9.71 -2.00 -8.01
CA ASN A 299 -11.07 -1.96 -8.55
C ASN A 299 -11.19 -1.36 -9.97
N PRO A 300 -10.78 -2.10 -11.02
CA PRO A 300 -10.90 -1.65 -12.41
C PRO A 300 -12.31 -1.26 -12.85
N ALA A 301 -13.37 -1.78 -12.20
CA ALA A 301 -14.75 -1.41 -12.50
C ALA A 301 -15.05 0.07 -12.20
N ALA A 302 -14.47 0.62 -11.12
CA ALA A 302 -14.66 2.01 -10.72
C ALA A 302 -13.96 3.01 -11.66
N HIS A 303 -12.95 2.58 -12.42
CA HIS A 303 -12.22 3.44 -13.36
C HIS A 303 -13.17 4.09 -14.38
N SER A 304 -14.22 3.38 -14.77
CA SER A 304 -15.29 3.87 -15.65
C SER A 304 -15.99 5.15 -15.15
N GLN A 305 -16.00 5.40 -13.84
CA GLN A 305 -16.63 6.58 -13.23
C GLN A 305 -15.74 7.84 -13.28
N LEU A 306 -14.43 7.65 -13.48
CA LEU A 306 -13.46 8.74 -13.65
C LEU A 306 -13.24 9.08 -15.13
N LEU A 307 -13.57 8.18 -16.06
CA LEU A 307 -13.42 8.39 -17.50
C LEU A 307 -14.63 9.11 -18.12
N SER A 308 -14.42 9.72 -19.29
CA SER A 308 -15.53 10.25 -20.10
C SER A 308 -16.40 9.11 -20.67
N PRO A 309 -17.70 9.36 -20.93
CA PRO A 309 -18.57 8.39 -21.58
C PRO A 309 -18.00 7.95 -22.95
N PRO A 310 -18.21 6.68 -23.37
CA PRO A 310 -17.74 6.21 -24.67
C PRO A 310 -18.30 7.09 -25.81
N GLY A 311 -17.42 7.62 -26.67
CA GLY A 311 -17.80 8.54 -27.75
C GLY A 311 -17.89 10.01 -27.36
N SER A 312 -17.56 10.39 -26.12
CA SER A 312 -17.38 11.79 -25.73
C SER A 312 -16.22 12.45 -26.50
N TYR A 313 -16.44 13.69 -26.95
CA TYR A 313 -15.38 14.53 -27.52
C TYR A 313 -14.67 15.41 -26.48
N THR A 314 -15.20 15.50 -25.25
CA THR A 314 -14.61 16.26 -24.14
C THR A 314 -13.86 15.33 -23.19
N PHE A 315 -12.71 15.80 -22.69
CA PHE A 315 -11.95 15.14 -21.63
C PHE A 315 -12.76 15.09 -20.32
N SER A 316 -12.50 14.07 -19.48
CA SER A 316 -13.22 13.89 -18.22
C SER A 316 -13.04 15.08 -17.24
N PRO A 317 -14.12 15.68 -16.73
CA PRO A 317 -14.05 16.68 -15.66
C PRO A 317 -13.39 16.13 -14.39
N SER A 318 -13.64 14.87 -14.05
CA SER A 318 -13.08 14.22 -12.85
C SER A 318 -11.55 14.11 -12.92
N LEU A 319 -11.00 13.78 -14.10
CA LEU A 319 -9.54 13.74 -14.31
C LEU A 319 -8.96 15.15 -14.42
N SER A 320 -9.70 16.12 -14.96
CA SER A 320 -9.28 17.52 -15.01
C SER A 320 -9.05 18.09 -13.60
N VAL A 321 -9.95 17.79 -12.65
CA VAL A 321 -9.77 18.16 -11.23
C VAL A 321 -8.50 17.54 -10.65
N LEU A 322 -8.26 16.24 -10.86
CA LEU A 322 -7.08 15.54 -10.34
C LEU A 322 -5.76 16.05 -10.94
N LEU A 323 -5.73 16.29 -12.26
CA LEU A 323 -4.57 16.90 -12.93
C LEU A 323 -4.32 18.32 -12.41
N SER A 324 -5.36 19.10 -12.15
CA SER A 324 -5.23 20.46 -11.60
C SER A 324 -4.66 20.48 -10.18
N ILE A 325 -4.96 19.48 -9.35
CA ILE A 325 -4.28 19.29 -8.05
C ILE A 325 -2.80 18.98 -8.30
N LEU A 326 -2.52 18.02 -9.19
CA LEU A 326 -1.16 17.54 -9.44
C LEU A 326 -0.23 18.67 -9.92
N SER A 327 -0.67 19.46 -10.92
CA SER A 327 0.11 20.54 -11.52
C SER A 327 0.22 21.81 -10.66
N ALA A 328 -0.55 21.94 -9.56
CA ALA A 328 -0.55 23.13 -8.71
C ALA A 328 0.46 22.99 -7.54
N PRO A 329 1.62 23.69 -7.56
CA PRO A 329 2.69 23.46 -6.59
C PRO A 329 2.36 23.93 -5.17
N ASN A 330 1.61 25.03 -5.04
CA ASN A 330 1.29 25.65 -3.76
C ASN A 330 -0.19 25.47 -3.40
N PRO A 331 -0.54 25.36 -2.10
CA PRO A 331 -1.93 25.34 -1.67
C PRO A 331 -2.65 26.64 -2.07
N PRO A 332 -3.94 26.56 -2.47
CA PRO A 332 -4.71 27.74 -2.82
C PRO A 332 -4.93 28.62 -1.58
N SER A 333 -4.69 29.93 -1.72
CA SER A 333 -4.56 30.86 -0.59
C SER A 333 -5.73 30.81 0.41
N THR A 334 -5.45 30.33 1.62
CA THR A 334 -6.46 30.12 2.66
C THR A 334 -6.70 31.40 3.47
N THR A 335 -7.93 31.92 3.45
CA THR A 335 -8.33 33.09 4.26
C THR A 335 -8.93 32.74 5.62
N THR A 336 -9.15 31.45 5.90
CA THR A 336 -9.94 30.98 7.06
C THR A 336 -9.53 29.57 7.50
N SER A 337 -8.50 29.46 8.34
CA SER A 337 -8.34 28.30 9.23
C SER A 337 -7.43 28.64 10.42
N THR A 338 -7.54 27.82 11.48
CA THR A 338 -6.69 27.85 12.68
C THR A 338 -5.42 27.01 12.54
N THR A 339 -5.15 26.46 11.34
CA THR A 339 -3.94 25.69 11.01
C THR A 339 -2.79 26.60 10.61
N THR A 340 -1.56 26.17 10.86
CA THR A 340 -0.38 26.93 10.41
C THR A 340 -0.19 26.78 8.90
N ALA A 341 0.53 27.72 8.28
CA ALA A 341 0.87 27.63 6.86
C ALA A 341 1.69 26.36 6.53
N ALA A 342 2.48 25.86 7.50
CA ALA A 342 3.24 24.63 7.35
C ALA A 342 2.34 23.37 7.34
N ASP A 343 1.30 23.33 8.18
CA ASP A 343 0.32 22.23 8.17
C ASP A 343 -0.46 22.20 6.84
N ALA A 344 -0.86 23.37 6.34
CA ALA A 344 -1.57 23.48 5.07
C ALA A 344 -0.72 23.05 3.86
N ALA A 345 0.58 23.38 3.87
CA ALA A 345 1.51 22.90 2.84
C ALA A 345 1.68 21.37 2.89
N GLU A 346 1.78 20.78 4.09
CA GLU A 346 1.88 19.33 4.27
C GLU A 346 0.62 18.57 3.81
N GLU A 347 -0.57 19.07 4.17
CA GLU A 347 -1.84 18.48 3.70
C GLU A 347 -1.99 18.61 2.17
N TRP A 348 -1.50 19.71 1.59
CA TRP A 348 -1.47 19.91 0.14
C TRP A 348 -0.54 18.93 -0.57
N THR A 349 0.69 18.75 -0.09
CA THR A 349 1.62 17.74 -0.63
C THR A 349 1.03 16.33 -0.52
N GLN A 350 0.41 15.99 0.61
CA GLN A 350 -0.30 14.71 0.75
C GLN A 350 -1.45 14.56 -0.27
N LEU A 351 -2.17 15.63 -0.57
CA LEU A 351 -3.22 15.65 -1.58
C LEU A 351 -2.69 15.46 -3.02
N ARG A 352 -1.55 16.09 -3.37
CA ARG A 352 -0.88 15.92 -4.67
C ARG A 352 -0.41 14.48 -4.89
N VAL A 353 0.20 13.84 -3.89
CA VAL A 353 0.62 12.44 -3.97
C VAL A 353 -0.58 11.50 -4.16
N LEU A 354 -1.70 11.75 -3.47
CA LEU A 354 -2.94 10.97 -3.68
C LEU A 354 -3.53 11.17 -5.07
N ALA A 355 -3.49 12.40 -5.60
CA ALA A 355 -3.93 12.68 -6.96
C ALA A 355 -3.06 11.96 -8.00
N PHE A 356 -1.73 11.94 -7.83
CA PHE A 356 -0.81 11.14 -8.64
C PHE A 356 -1.22 9.66 -8.61
N GLY A 357 -1.44 9.08 -7.42
CA GLY A 357 -1.84 7.67 -7.28
C GLY A 357 -3.16 7.34 -8.00
N VAL A 358 -4.21 8.17 -7.84
CA VAL A 358 -5.49 7.96 -8.54
C VAL A 358 -5.32 8.04 -10.06
N LEU A 359 -4.49 8.97 -10.55
CA LEU A 359 -4.19 9.12 -11.97
C LEU A 359 -3.37 7.94 -12.50
N LEU A 360 -2.42 7.43 -11.71
CA LEU A 360 -1.61 6.27 -12.03
C LEU A 360 -2.48 5.03 -12.25
N GLU A 361 -3.46 4.78 -11.39
CA GLU A 361 -4.42 3.68 -11.57
C GLU A 361 -5.13 3.71 -12.93
N ILE A 362 -5.51 4.90 -13.40
CA ILE A 362 -6.17 5.09 -14.69
C ILE A 362 -5.19 4.94 -15.86
N ALA A 363 -3.90 5.25 -15.66
CA ALA A 363 -2.85 5.14 -16.67
C ALA A 363 -2.34 3.69 -16.88
N LYS A 364 -2.49 2.82 -15.87
CA LYS A 364 -2.10 1.40 -15.92
C LYS A 364 -2.84 0.66 -17.05
N GLY A 365 -2.12 -0.28 -17.68
CA GLY A 365 -2.67 -1.15 -18.72
C GLY A 365 -2.76 -0.52 -20.11
N ARG A 366 -3.27 -1.32 -21.07
CA ARG A 366 -3.13 -1.09 -22.52
C ARG A 366 -4.26 -0.26 -23.16
N SER A 367 -5.03 0.49 -22.36
CA SER A 367 -6.16 1.29 -22.86
C SER A 367 -5.67 2.47 -23.70
N LYS A 368 -6.21 2.60 -24.92
CA LYS A 368 -5.93 3.69 -25.89
C LYS A 368 -7.03 4.78 -25.89
N ARG A 369 -7.80 4.90 -24.80
CA ARG A 369 -8.77 6.00 -24.66
C ARG A 369 -8.01 7.32 -24.53
N ARG A 370 -8.54 8.39 -25.17
CA ARG A 370 -7.95 9.75 -25.08
C ARG A 370 -7.68 10.16 -23.63
N ASP A 371 -8.67 9.98 -22.75
CA ASP A 371 -8.52 10.31 -21.32
C ASP A 371 -7.31 9.62 -20.68
N VAL A 372 -7.13 8.32 -20.96
CA VAL A 372 -6.03 7.51 -20.41
C VAL A 372 -4.69 7.95 -20.97
N GLU A 373 -4.60 8.22 -22.28
CA GLU A 373 -3.35 8.67 -22.89
C GLU A 373 -2.95 10.08 -22.41
N THR A 374 -3.92 10.98 -22.26
CA THR A 374 -3.68 12.32 -21.69
C THR A 374 -3.16 12.23 -20.26
N VAL A 375 -3.74 11.35 -19.43
CA VAL A 375 -3.23 11.13 -18.06
C VAL A 375 -1.85 10.50 -18.08
N ARG A 376 -1.61 9.48 -18.92
CA ARG A 376 -0.30 8.84 -19.04
C ARG A 376 0.80 9.82 -19.44
N GLU A 377 0.50 10.73 -20.36
CA GLU A 377 1.44 11.77 -20.79
C GLU A 377 1.69 12.81 -19.71
N GLN A 378 0.67 13.23 -18.96
CA GLN A 378 0.85 14.12 -17.81
C GLN A 378 1.69 13.49 -16.70
N LEU A 379 1.58 12.17 -16.46
CA LEU A 379 2.46 11.45 -15.51
C LEU A 379 3.90 11.24 -16.02
N ARG A 380 4.19 11.57 -17.28
CA ARG A 380 5.54 11.57 -17.86
C ARG A 380 6.26 12.91 -17.76
N THR A 381 5.58 14.00 -17.40
CA THR A 381 6.25 15.31 -17.29
C THR A 381 7.04 15.43 -15.98
N ASP A 382 8.10 16.22 -16.03
CA ASP A 382 8.99 16.45 -14.89
C ASP A 382 8.20 17.05 -13.69
N GLU A 383 7.23 17.95 -13.94
CA GLU A 383 6.46 18.61 -12.86
C GLU A 383 5.55 17.65 -12.09
N ALA A 384 5.03 16.62 -12.77
CA ALA A 384 4.23 15.58 -12.14
C ALA A 384 5.11 14.63 -11.30
N GLN A 385 6.29 14.28 -11.81
CA GLN A 385 7.22 13.36 -11.16
C GLN A 385 7.88 13.99 -9.94
N GLU A 386 8.22 15.28 -10.01
CA GLU A 386 8.86 16.01 -8.91
C GLU A 386 8.02 15.98 -7.61
N VAL A 387 6.70 15.78 -7.69
CA VAL A 387 5.81 15.55 -6.53
C VAL A 387 6.25 14.37 -5.66
N LEU A 388 6.79 13.32 -6.28
CA LEU A 388 7.32 12.14 -5.60
C LEU A 388 8.82 12.27 -5.34
N LEU A 389 9.57 12.81 -6.30
CA LEU A 389 11.03 12.89 -6.25
C LEU A 389 11.55 13.94 -5.26
N GLU A 390 10.89 15.09 -5.12
CA GLU A 390 11.22 16.11 -4.11
C GLU A 390 11.14 15.51 -2.70
N LEU A 391 10.08 14.75 -2.42
CA LEU A 391 9.91 14.05 -1.13
C LEU A 391 11.01 13.02 -0.86
N VAL A 392 11.46 12.30 -1.89
CA VAL A 392 12.55 11.30 -1.78
C VAL A 392 13.92 11.97 -1.62
N ARG A 393 14.18 13.06 -2.34
CA ARG A 393 15.41 13.86 -2.29
C ARG A 393 15.60 14.54 -0.95
N ASP A 394 14.55 15.13 -0.40
CA ASP A 394 14.60 15.96 0.81
C ASP A 394 14.48 15.13 2.11
N ALA A 395 14.28 13.82 2.00
CA ALA A 395 14.08 12.92 3.13
C ALA A 395 15.39 12.57 3.88
N ASP A 396 15.59 13.19 5.04
CA ASP A 396 16.61 12.79 6.02
C ASP A 396 15.97 12.10 7.24
N LEU A 397 15.95 10.77 7.21
CA LEU A 397 15.38 9.95 8.29
C LEU A 397 16.19 10.05 9.59
N ASN A 398 17.50 10.24 9.52
CA ASN A 398 18.35 10.34 10.72
C ASN A 398 18.03 11.64 11.46
N LYS A 399 17.97 12.76 10.74
CA LYS A 399 17.56 14.06 11.29
C LYS A 399 16.13 14.04 11.83
N ALA A 400 15.20 13.40 11.12
CA ALA A 400 13.81 13.27 11.59
C ALA A 400 13.70 12.46 12.89
N VAL A 401 14.46 11.37 13.02
CA VAL A 401 14.49 10.55 14.23
C VAL A 401 15.17 11.27 15.40
N GLU A 402 16.26 12.00 15.16
CA GLU A 402 16.93 12.80 16.21
C GLU A 402 16.07 13.99 16.67
N GLU A 403 15.37 14.69 15.76
CA GLU A 403 14.39 15.71 16.17
C GLU A 403 13.25 15.09 16.99
N ALA A 404 12.70 13.95 16.55
CA ALA A 404 11.64 13.28 17.27
C ALA A 404 12.07 12.80 18.66
N ARG A 405 13.30 12.29 18.82
CA ARG A 405 13.89 11.94 20.12
C ARG A 405 14.01 13.17 21.02
N ALA A 406 14.51 14.28 20.49
CA ALA A 406 14.64 15.54 21.22
C ALA A 406 13.28 16.13 21.64
N VAL A 407 12.25 16.01 20.81
CA VAL A 407 10.87 16.43 21.11
C VAL A 407 10.20 15.49 22.12
N ALA A 408 10.35 14.17 21.96
CA ALA A 408 9.78 13.19 22.90
C ALA A 408 10.35 13.33 24.31
N GLY A 409 11.63 13.71 24.44
CA GLY A 409 12.25 14.04 25.74
C GLY A 409 11.68 15.29 26.43
N GLN A 410 10.87 16.10 25.75
CA GLN A 410 10.18 17.28 26.30
C GLN A 410 8.74 16.99 26.75
N ILE A 411 8.21 15.80 26.45
CA ILE A 411 6.85 15.39 26.82
C ILE A 411 6.89 14.84 28.26
N ASP A 412 6.22 15.50 29.20
CA ASP A 412 5.99 14.96 30.55
C ASP A 412 4.86 13.92 30.50
N PRO A 413 5.15 12.62 30.69
CA PRO A 413 4.12 11.57 30.65
C PRO A 413 3.18 11.60 31.87
N THR A 414 3.45 12.43 32.88
CA THR A 414 2.63 12.57 34.10
C THR A 414 1.74 13.81 34.09
N ALA A 415 1.85 14.66 33.06
CA ALA A 415 0.99 15.83 32.90
C ALA A 415 -0.46 15.41 32.59
N LEU A 416 -1.41 15.91 33.39
CA LEU A 416 -2.84 15.76 33.07
C LEU A 416 -3.14 16.45 31.74
N PRO A 417 -3.90 15.82 30.81
CA PRO A 417 -4.24 16.44 29.54
C PRO A 417 -4.98 17.76 29.78
N SER A 418 -4.41 18.84 29.27
CA SER A 418 -5.00 20.16 29.36
C SER A 418 -6.29 20.19 28.55
N ARG A 419 -7.35 20.82 29.10
CA ARG A 419 -8.60 21.06 28.36
C ARG A 419 -8.48 22.22 27.35
N ALA A 420 -7.36 22.94 27.35
CA ALA A 420 -7.05 23.89 26.29
C ALA A 420 -6.56 23.12 25.05
N THR A 421 -6.90 23.63 23.86
CA THR A 421 -6.27 23.20 22.61
C THR A 421 -4.76 23.41 22.74
N ASP A 422 -4.00 22.31 22.73
CA ASP A 422 -2.54 22.36 22.63
C ASP A 422 -2.15 23.31 21.49
N SER A 423 -1.26 24.27 21.76
CA SER A 423 -0.78 25.18 20.73
C SER A 423 -0.07 24.39 19.62
N SER A 424 -0.03 24.96 18.40
CA SER A 424 0.72 24.40 17.25
C SER A 424 2.15 24.02 17.59
N ASP A 425 2.75 24.76 18.54
CA ASP A 425 4.15 24.67 18.92
C ASP A 425 4.39 23.69 20.08
N SER A 426 3.34 23.02 20.57
CA SER A 426 3.44 21.99 21.61
C SER A 426 4.30 20.80 21.16
N PRO A 427 4.99 20.09 22.07
CA PRO A 427 5.80 18.93 21.69
C PRO A 427 4.96 17.81 21.09
N ASN A 428 3.69 17.66 21.52
CA ASN A 428 2.74 16.73 20.92
C ASN A 428 2.41 17.08 19.46
N ALA A 429 2.14 18.37 19.17
CA ALA A 429 1.84 18.83 17.81
C ALA A 429 3.06 18.71 16.89
N ARG A 430 4.26 19.03 17.37
CA ARG A 430 5.53 18.85 16.63
C ARG A 430 5.82 17.38 16.32
N LEU A 431 5.65 16.48 17.29
CA LEU A 431 5.83 15.05 17.06
C LEU A 431 4.79 14.52 16.05
N ALA A 432 3.53 14.95 16.17
CA ALA A 432 2.49 14.62 15.21
C ALA A 432 2.82 15.14 13.79
N ALA A 433 3.46 16.31 13.65
CA ALA A 433 3.91 16.83 12.36
C ALA A 433 5.03 15.95 11.75
N LEU A 434 6.03 15.54 12.53
CA LEU A 434 7.07 14.61 12.06
C LEU A 434 6.47 13.28 11.58
N GLU A 435 5.46 12.76 12.29
CA GLU A 435 4.72 11.55 11.91
C GLU A 435 3.86 11.76 10.65
N ARG A 436 3.28 12.95 10.45
CA ARG A 436 2.56 13.27 9.21
C ARG A 436 3.52 13.25 8.02
N ARG A 437 4.70 13.90 8.12
CA ARG A 437 5.73 13.93 7.07
C ARG A 437 6.23 12.54 6.70
N ALA A 438 6.58 11.74 7.70
CA ALA A 438 7.04 10.36 7.50
C ALA A 438 5.97 9.50 6.79
N GLN A 439 4.68 9.76 7.02
CA GLN A 439 3.60 9.08 6.33
C GLN A 439 3.36 9.62 4.91
N THR A 440 3.46 10.93 4.68
CA THR A 440 3.40 11.47 3.31
C THR A 440 4.53 10.89 2.44
N LEU A 441 5.74 10.71 3.00
CA LEU A 441 6.86 10.02 2.34
C LEU A 441 6.59 8.53 2.07
N GLN A 442 5.97 7.79 3.01
CA GLN A 442 5.54 6.41 2.74
C GLN A 442 4.57 6.33 1.56
N LEU A 443 3.63 7.28 1.44
CA LEU A 443 2.70 7.30 0.32
C LEU A 443 3.44 7.53 -0.99
N ALA A 444 4.36 8.50 -0.97
CA ALA A 444 5.14 8.85 -2.14
C ALA A 444 5.99 7.67 -2.61
N LEU A 445 6.61 6.92 -1.69
CA LEU A 445 7.36 5.70 -2.01
C LEU A 445 6.48 4.55 -2.49
N GLU A 446 5.27 4.38 -1.95
CA GLU A 446 4.31 3.37 -2.41
C GLU A 446 3.83 3.66 -3.85
N VAL A 447 3.40 4.90 -4.11
CA VAL A 447 2.99 5.38 -5.44
C VAL A 447 4.17 5.38 -6.43
N LEU A 448 5.37 5.76 -5.99
CA LEU A 448 6.59 5.73 -6.82
C LEU A 448 6.99 4.30 -7.19
N SER A 449 6.99 3.40 -6.20
CA SER A 449 7.29 1.97 -6.42
C SER A 449 6.36 1.38 -7.47
N GLU A 450 5.08 1.74 -7.41
CA GLU A 450 4.08 1.28 -8.37
C GLU A 450 4.21 1.96 -9.74
N TRP A 451 4.51 3.26 -9.79
CA TRP A 451 4.79 3.98 -11.04
C TRP A 451 5.96 3.34 -11.79
N LEU A 452 7.04 2.99 -11.09
CA LEU A 452 8.21 2.29 -11.63
C LEU A 452 7.90 0.88 -12.17
N ALA A 453 6.86 0.22 -11.67
CA ALA A 453 6.39 -1.09 -12.15
C ALA A 453 5.33 -0.98 -13.27
N SER A 454 4.64 0.15 -13.39
CA SER A 454 3.42 0.31 -14.21
C SER A 454 3.61 0.30 -15.73
N GLY A 455 4.85 0.48 -16.22
CA GLY A 455 5.13 0.71 -17.64
C GLY A 455 4.72 2.09 -18.17
N VAL A 456 4.22 2.98 -17.31
CA VAL A 456 4.03 4.42 -17.62
C VAL A 456 5.36 5.14 -17.88
N PRO A 457 6.40 5.02 -17.02
CA PRO A 457 7.71 5.58 -17.33
C PRO A 457 8.33 4.85 -18.51
N ASN A 458 8.79 5.61 -19.51
CA ASN A 458 9.51 5.02 -20.64
C ASN A 458 10.85 4.47 -20.14
N SER A 459 11.21 3.23 -20.48
CA SER A 459 12.49 2.63 -20.04
C SER A 459 13.72 3.43 -20.48
N ALA A 460 13.60 4.23 -21.55
CA ALA A 460 14.63 5.17 -21.99
C ALA A 460 14.82 6.38 -21.05
N LEU A 461 13.77 6.84 -20.35
CA LEU A 461 13.86 7.90 -19.33
C LEU A 461 14.49 7.40 -18.02
N LEU A 462 14.36 6.09 -17.73
CA LEU A 462 14.98 5.45 -16.56
C LEU A 462 16.43 5.00 -16.83
N ALA A 463 16.80 4.80 -18.09
CA ALA A 463 18.17 4.58 -18.52
C ALA A 463 18.98 5.89 -18.43
N ASN A 464 20.30 5.80 -18.31
CA ASN A 464 21.14 7.00 -18.36
C ASN A 464 21.04 7.67 -19.74
N ALA A 465 20.48 8.89 -19.80
CA ALA A 465 20.41 9.72 -20.99
C ALA A 465 21.76 10.38 -21.36
N GLY A 466 22.83 9.58 -21.37
CA GLY A 466 24.16 9.94 -21.86
C GLY A 466 24.56 9.01 -22.99
N GLU A 467 25.05 9.57 -24.10
CA GLU A 467 25.29 8.89 -25.39
C GLU A 467 24.01 8.55 -26.19
N ILE A 468 23.22 9.58 -26.53
CA ILE A 468 22.55 9.61 -27.84
C ILE A 468 23.38 10.54 -28.73
N ASP A 469 24.31 9.94 -29.47
CA ASP A 469 24.99 10.61 -30.59
C ASP A 469 24.94 9.66 -31.79
N GLY A 470 24.31 10.10 -32.89
CA GLY A 470 24.22 9.34 -34.15
C GLY A 470 23.15 8.24 -34.25
N ALA A 471 21.88 8.51 -33.90
CA ALA A 471 20.77 7.54 -34.04
C ALA A 471 19.49 8.09 -34.73
N GLU A 472 19.65 8.95 -35.74
CA GLU A 472 18.58 9.35 -36.67
C GLU A 472 18.71 8.63 -38.02
N ASP A 473 18.57 7.30 -38.04
CA ASP A 473 18.24 6.51 -39.25
C ASP A 473 18.08 5.01 -38.89
N ASP A 474 16.89 4.60 -38.42
CA ASP A 474 16.36 3.22 -38.60
C ASP A 474 14.94 2.95 -38.04
N MET A 475 14.15 3.97 -37.66
CA MET A 475 12.76 3.77 -37.17
C MET A 475 11.74 3.35 -38.26
N MET A 476 12.20 2.69 -39.33
CA MET A 476 11.38 2.23 -40.46
C MET A 476 11.80 0.84 -40.96
N ARG A 477 11.95 -0.15 -40.06
CA ARG A 477 11.78 -1.57 -40.46
C ARG A 477 11.41 -2.53 -39.32
N ASP A 478 10.62 -3.52 -39.75
CA ASP A 478 10.20 -4.76 -39.09
C ASP A 478 9.19 -4.68 -37.91
N ASN A 479 7.91 -4.62 -38.29
CA ASN A 479 6.79 -5.02 -37.43
C ASN A 479 6.64 -6.55 -37.48
N GLY A 480 7.51 -7.26 -36.74
CA GLY A 480 7.77 -8.69 -36.88
C GLY A 480 7.45 -9.54 -35.64
N GLY A 481 6.31 -9.33 -34.97
CA GLY A 481 5.74 -10.30 -34.04
C GLY A 481 6.53 -10.57 -32.75
N ASP A 482 6.73 -9.55 -31.91
CA ASP A 482 7.15 -9.76 -30.52
C ASP A 482 5.98 -10.34 -29.69
N GLU A 483 6.07 -11.63 -29.34
CA GLU A 483 5.37 -12.17 -28.18
C GLU A 483 6.05 -11.57 -26.93
N GLU A 484 5.44 -10.55 -26.33
CA GLU A 484 5.86 -10.04 -25.03
C GLU A 484 5.69 -11.15 -23.98
N GLU A 485 6.79 -11.84 -23.64
CA GLU A 485 6.81 -12.77 -22.52
C GLU A 485 6.52 -12.02 -21.22
N GLU A 486 5.27 -12.09 -20.78
CA GLU A 486 4.79 -11.59 -19.49
C GLU A 486 5.41 -12.44 -18.37
N TRP A 487 6.67 -12.14 -18.02
CA TRP A 487 7.39 -12.80 -16.95
C TRP A 487 6.69 -12.47 -15.63
N GLY A 488 5.93 -13.46 -15.13
CA GLY A 488 4.91 -13.36 -14.09
C GLY A 488 5.42 -12.88 -12.74
N GLY A 489 5.60 -11.57 -12.62
CA GLY A 489 5.72 -10.84 -11.36
C GLY A 489 4.36 -10.49 -10.77
N ALA A 490 3.47 -11.48 -10.63
CA ALA A 490 2.15 -11.30 -10.03
C ALA A 490 2.07 -12.14 -8.75
N ALA A 491 1.88 -11.48 -7.61
CA ALA A 491 1.38 -12.17 -6.42
C ALA A 491 -0.04 -12.64 -6.73
N MET A 492 -0.25 -13.96 -6.87
CA MET A 492 -1.61 -14.49 -6.83
C MET A 492 -2.13 -14.36 -5.41
N ASP A 493 -3.15 -13.51 -5.23
CA ASP A 493 -4.09 -13.60 -4.11
C ASP A 493 -4.85 -14.93 -4.25
N VAL A 494 -4.27 -16.00 -3.71
CA VAL A 494 -4.98 -17.27 -3.52
C VAL A 494 -5.85 -17.10 -2.28
N GLU A 495 -7.14 -16.82 -2.47
CA GLU A 495 -8.13 -16.92 -1.39
C GLU A 495 -8.08 -18.36 -0.82
N ASP A 496 -7.87 -18.49 0.49
CA ASP A 496 -7.85 -19.79 1.19
C ASP A 496 -9.17 -20.55 0.93
N ALA A 497 -9.09 -21.63 0.15
CA ALA A 497 -10.20 -22.55 -0.05
C ALA A 497 -10.25 -23.52 1.14
N ASP A 498 -11.18 -23.25 2.07
CA ASP A 498 -11.45 -24.09 3.25
C ASP A 498 -11.56 -25.59 2.88
N MET A 499 -10.60 -26.38 3.34
CA MET A 499 -10.64 -27.85 3.32
C MET A 499 -11.67 -28.34 4.35
N MET A 500 -12.96 -28.25 4.01
CA MET A 500 -13.99 -29.05 4.66
C MET A 500 -13.82 -30.50 4.21
N GLY A 501 -13.48 -31.38 5.16
CA GLY A 501 -13.49 -32.81 4.92
C GLY A 501 -14.93 -33.33 4.85
N ASP A 502 -15.17 -34.28 3.95
CA ASP A 502 -16.28 -35.21 4.02
C ASP A 502 -15.68 -36.63 3.99
N ASP A 503 -16.14 -37.46 4.91
CA ASP A 503 -15.76 -38.88 5.01
C ASP A 503 -16.58 -39.72 4.01
N ASP A 504 -16.11 -40.96 3.81
CA ASP A 504 -16.62 -42.04 2.97
C ASP A 504 -18.16 -42.19 2.85
N ASP A 505 -18.63 -42.58 1.64
CA ASP A 505 -19.43 -43.81 1.48
C ASP A 505 -19.54 -44.24 0.00
N ASP A 506 -19.43 -45.56 -0.25
CA ASP A 506 -19.62 -46.22 -1.55
C ASP A 506 -21.12 -46.40 -1.90
N ASP A 507 -21.50 -46.31 -3.19
CA ASP A 507 -22.19 -47.43 -3.91
C ASP A 507 -22.27 -47.18 -5.44
N ALA A 508 -22.51 -48.25 -6.20
CA ALA A 508 -22.64 -48.27 -7.66
C ALA A 508 -24.11 -48.28 -8.13
N GLY A 509 -24.37 -47.91 -9.40
CA GLY A 509 -25.68 -48.13 -10.01
C GLY A 509 -25.85 -47.56 -11.43
N GLU A 510 -26.13 -48.45 -12.40
CA GLU A 510 -26.48 -48.11 -13.78
C GLU A 510 -27.93 -47.55 -13.89
N GLY A 511 -28.23 -46.73 -14.91
CA GLY A 511 -29.61 -46.30 -15.20
C GLY A 511 -29.77 -45.42 -16.45
N ASP A 512 -30.47 -45.93 -17.45
CA ASP A 512 -30.72 -45.31 -18.77
C ASP A 512 -32.00 -44.42 -18.83
N ALA A 513 -32.20 -43.75 -19.97
CA ALA A 513 -33.47 -43.26 -20.54
C ALA A 513 -33.99 -41.84 -20.18
N SER A 514 -33.46 -40.85 -20.90
CA SER A 514 -34.17 -39.91 -21.81
C SER A 514 -35.60 -39.38 -21.53
N VAL A 515 -35.78 -38.06 -21.76
CA VAL A 515 -36.84 -37.35 -22.56
C VAL A 515 -36.99 -35.90 -22.01
N ILE A 516 -36.37 -34.87 -22.62
CA ILE A 516 -36.92 -34.00 -23.70
C ILE A 516 -38.09 -33.15 -23.16
N LYS A 517 -38.07 -31.82 -22.99
CA LYS A 517 -37.75 -30.68 -23.90
C LYS A 517 -37.93 -29.34 -23.10
N GLN A 518 -37.68 -28.09 -23.53
CA GLN A 518 -36.98 -27.37 -24.64
C GLN A 518 -36.79 -25.91 -24.10
N GLU A 519 -35.74 -25.12 -24.34
CA GLU A 519 -35.50 -24.10 -25.41
C GLU A 519 -34.38 -23.16 -24.89
N GLN A 520 -33.54 -22.47 -25.67
CA GLN A 520 -33.16 -22.57 -27.08
C GLN A 520 -31.69 -22.09 -27.22
N ASP A 521 -30.99 -22.58 -28.22
CA ASP A 521 -29.54 -22.43 -28.45
C ASP A 521 -29.21 -21.22 -29.36
N GLY A 522 -27.93 -20.86 -29.56
CA GLY A 522 -27.58 -19.74 -30.44
C GLY A 522 -26.11 -19.44 -30.76
N VAL A 523 -25.14 -20.26 -30.34
CA VAL A 523 -23.72 -20.04 -30.70
C VAL A 523 -23.36 -20.65 -32.04
N ILE A 524 -22.71 -19.90 -32.94
CA ILE A 524 -21.97 -20.49 -34.08
C ILE A 524 -20.52 -19.97 -34.11
N ARG A 525 -19.59 -20.86 -33.76
CA ARG A 525 -18.17 -20.79 -34.15
C ARG A 525 -18.01 -21.31 -35.59
N ARG A 526 -17.03 -20.80 -36.35
CA ARG A 526 -16.44 -21.54 -37.48
C ARG A 526 -14.91 -21.45 -37.50
N ARG A 527 -14.30 -22.48 -38.10
CA ARG A 527 -12.86 -22.77 -38.11
C ARG A 527 -12.14 -22.14 -39.31
N ARG A 528 -10.88 -21.77 -39.06
CA ARG A 528 -9.65 -22.05 -39.82
C ARG A 528 -9.82 -22.65 -41.24
N GLY A 529 -9.30 -21.90 -42.22
CA GLY A 529 -8.53 -22.43 -43.36
C GLY A 529 -9.31 -22.80 -44.62
N ASP A 530 -9.23 -21.95 -45.65
CA ASP A 530 -8.85 -22.32 -47.02
C ASP A 530 -8.59 -21.03 -47.85
N THR A 531 -7.47 -20.99 -48.56
CA THR A 531 -7.14 -19.98 -49.58
C THR A 531 -7.56 -20.50 -50.96
N PRO A 532 -7.92 -19.61 -51.91
CA PRO A 532 -7.05 -19.50 -53.08
C PRO A 532 -6.89 -18.08 -53.67
N GLU A 533 -5.67 -17.86 -54.17
CA GLU A 533 -5.23 -17.09 -55.36
C GLU A 533 -6.04 -15.91 -55.95
N ALA A 534 -5.32 -14.78 -56.04
CA ALA A 534 -5.16 -13.88 -57.20
C ALA A 534 -6.40 -13.32 -57.95
N LEU A 535 -6.44 -11.97 -58.10
CA LEU A 535 -6.08 -11.33 -59.38
C LEU A 535 -6.02 -9.79 -59.29
N VAL A 536 -5.15 -9.25 -60.14
CA VAL A 536 -4.87 -7.85 -60.55
C VAL A 536 -6.11 -6.98 -60.76
N GLY A 537 -5.98 -5.67 -60.46
CA GLY A 537 -6.92 -4.62 -60.88
C GLY A 537 -6.38 -3.21 -60.56
N ASP A 538 -5.79 -2.57 -61.57
CA ASP A 538 -5.32 -1.17 -61.57
C ASP A 538 -6.49 -0.15 -61.74
N ASP A 539 -6.15 1.14 -61.77
CA ASP A 539 -6.92 2.27 -62.36
C ASP A 539 -8.19 2.76 -61.59
N ASP A 540 -8.51 4.06 -61.46
CA ASP A 540 -7.73 5.30 -61.68
C ASP A 540 -8.44 6.54 -61.07
N GLU A 541 -7.79 7.71 -61.18
CA GLU A 541 -8.34 9.08 -61.31
C GLU A 541 -9.03 9.85 -60.13
N MET A 542 -8.27 10.87 -59.66
CA MET A 542 -8.62 12.32 -59.67
C MET A 542 -9.64 12.91 -58.68
N LEU A 543 -9.18 13.87 -57.85
CA LEU A 543 -9.45 15.30 -58.10
C LEU A 543 -8.56 16.25 -57.25
N ASP A 544 -8.30 17.43 -57.83
CA ASP A 544 -7.20 18.36 -57.52
C ASP A 544 -7.46 19.47 -56.47
N ASP A 545 -6.36 20.18 -56.19
CA ASP A 545 -6.26 21.61 -55.88
C ASP A 545 -6.69 22.17 -54.50
N LEU A 546 -5.67 22.60 -53.73
CA LEU A 546 -5.27 24.03 -53.78
C LEU A 546 -3.88 24.27 -53.17
N ALA A 547 -2.96 24.81 -53.97
CA ALA A 547 -1.59 25.16 -53.59
C ALA A 547 -1.42 26.65 -53.24
N ALA A 548 -0.29 27.01 -52.59
CA ALA A 548 0.57 28.17 -52.90
C ALA A 548 1.67 28.38 -51.81
N THR A 549 2.95 28.06 -52.07
CA THR A 549 4.10 28.97 -52.42
C THR A 549 4.60 29.88 -51.28
N ALA A 550 5.89 30.18 -51.08
CA ALA A 550 7.16 30.06 -51.83
C ALA A 550 8.32 29.91 -50.79
N ASP A 551 9.44 29.20 -50.96
CA ASP A 551 10.41 29.06 -52.08
C ASP A 551 11.53 30.14 -52.10
N SER A 552 12.80 29.74 -51.88
CA SER A 552 14.03 30.17 -52.59
C SER A 552 15.35 29.72 -51.90
N ASP A 553 16.38 29.47 -52.72
CA ASP A 553 17.70 28.91 -52.38
C ASP A 553 18.73 29.91 -51.78
N ALA A 554 19.83 29.37 -51.21
CA ALA A 554 21.23 29.55 -51.70
C ALA A 554 22.36 29.74 -50.64
N GLU A 555 23.41 28.93 -50.83
CA GLU A 555 24.87 29.20 -50.65
C GLU A 555 25.57 29.26 -49.26
N ASP A 556 26.87 28.92 -49.32
CA ASP A 556 27.82 28.63 -48.25
C ASP A 556 28.26 29.83 -47.39
N GLY A 557 28.77 29.54 -46.18
CA GLY A 557 29.56 30.50 -45.39
C GLY A 557 30.10 29.96 -44.07
N ASP A 558 31.39 29.60 -44.04
CA ASP A 558 32.13 29.27 -42.81
C ASP A 558 32.23 30.49 -41.86
N ALA A 559 31.88 30.32 -40.58
CA ALA A 559 32.26 31.24 -39.50
C ALA A 559 32.29 30.54 -38.13
N GLU A 560 33.36 30.79 -37.36
CA GLU A 560 33.58 30.19 -36.03
C GLU A 560 32.84 30.91 -34.89
N GLU A 561 32.65 30.14 -33.81
CA GLU A 561 32.60 30.54 -32.39
C GLU A 561 31.39 31.29 -31.77
N ASN A 562 30.97 30.72 -30.62
CA ASN A 562 30.34 31.33 -29.44
C ASN A 562 28.94 31.94 -29.55
N GLY A 563 27.95 31.24 -28.98
CA GLY A 563 26.66 31.85 -28.63
C GLY A 563 25.58 30.91 -28.06
N LEU A 564 25.71 30.55 -26.77
CA LEU A 564 24.58 30.23 -25.87
C LEU A 564 23.43 29.36 -26.43
N ALA A 565 23.61 28.04 -26.43
CA ALA A 565 22.49 27.10 -26.37
C ALA A 565 22.23 26.70 -24.90
N GLU A 566 21.32 27.41 -24.21
CA GLU A 566 20.68 26.84 -23.02
C GLU A 566 19.77 25.69 -23.47
N VAL A 567 20.29 24.47 -23.40
CA VAL A 567 19.51 23.27 -23.73
C VAL A 567 18.57 22.98 -22.56
N ALA A 568 17.27 23.01 -22.83
CA ALA A 568 16.21 22.65 -21.89
C ALA A 568 16.12 21.11 -21.66
N ASN A 569 17.21 20.51 -21.17
CA ASN A 569 17.35 19.07 -20.88
C ASN A 569 17.57 18.75 -19.38
N GLY A 570 17.21 19.69 -18.48
CA GLY A 570 17.58 19.61 -17.06
C GLY A 570 16.93 18.47 -16.26
N GLY A 571 15.69 18.08 -16.56
CA GLY A 571 14.90 17.16 -15.74
C GLY A 571 15.21 15.67 -15.97
N SER A 572 15.18 15.22 -17.24
CA SER A 572 15.34 13.80 -17.59
C SER A 572 16.64 13.16 -17.08
N VAL A 573 17.71 13.94 -16.85
CA VAL A 573 19.00 13.45 -16.34
C VAL A 573 18.97 13.22 -14.82
N LEU A 574 18.16 13.99 -14.07
CA LEU A 574 18.10 13.91 -12.60
C LEU A 574 17.44 12.61 -12.13
N LEU A 575 16.35 12.22 -12.79
CA LEU A 575 15.66 10.94 -12.58
C LEU A 575 16.61 9.76 -12.77
N ALA A 576 17.33 9.78 -13.89
CA ALA A 576 18.22 8.70 -14.26
C ALA A 576 19.36 8.55 -13.24
N ALA A 577 20.16 9.58 -12.96
CA ALA A 577 21.42 9.40 -12.23
C ALA A 577 21.33 9.47 -10.69
N SER A 578 20.26 10.04 -10.10
CA SER A 578 20.23 10.30 -8.66
C SER A 578 19.24 9.45 -7.86
N LEU A 579 18.15 8.99 -8.49
CA LEU A 579 17.08 8.26 -7.80
C LEU A 579 17.54 6.94 -7.17
N PRO A 580 18.35 6.07 -7.82
CA PRO A 580 18.81 4.82 -7.19
C PRO A 580 19.54 5.05 -5.87
N LEU A 581 20.43 6.05 -5.81
CA LEU A 581 21.22 6.35 -4.61
C LEU A 581 20.37 6.97 -3.50
N GLN A 582 19.34 7.76 -3.84
CA GLN A 582 18.38 8.30 -2.86
C GLN A 582 17.53 7.16 -2.25
N LEU A 583 16.97 6.27 -3.07
CA LEU A 583 16.25 5.08 -2.60
C LEU A 583 17.18 4.15 -1.79
N LEU A 584 18.44 4.05 -2.18
CA LEU A 584 19.45 3.28 -1.45
C LEU A 584 19.75 3.89 -0.07
N ALA A 585 19.87 5.22 0.02
CA ALA A 585 20.03 5.93 1.28
C ALA A 585 18.81 5.73 2.20
N LEU A 586 17.59 5.77 1.65
CA LEU A 586 16.35 5.55 2.40
C LEU A 586 16.11 4.09 2.80
N SER A 587 16.64 3.09 2.09
CA SER A 587 16.51 1.67 2.46
C SER A 587 17.49 1.22 3.55
N ARG A 588 18.59 1.95 3.78
CA ARG A 588 19.57 1.66 4.85
C ARG A 588 18.95 1.89 6.26
N PRO A 589 18.86 0.86 7.13
CA PRO A 589 18.33 1.00 8.50
C PRO A 589 19.37 1.62 9.45
N ALA A 590 19.79 2.85 9.15
CA ALA A 590 20.76 3.59 9.94
C ALA A 590 20.17 4.18 11.25
N THR A 591 18.85 4.26 11.35
CA THR A 591 18.19 4.84 12.53
C THR A 591 18.06 3.82 13.65
N GLY A 592 18.27 4.25 14.90
CA GLY A 592 18.00 3.42 16.07
C GLY A 592 16.50 3.25 16.40
N LEU A 593 15.59 3.47 15.44
CA LEU A 593 14.15 3.18 15.55
C LEU A 593 13.67 2.17 14.50
N SER A 594 14.54 1.65 13.65
CA SER A 594 14.17 0.76 12.55
C SER A 594 13.99 -0.70 13.01
N PHE A 595 12.95 -1.39 12.52
CA PHE A 595 12.66 -2.82 12.79
C PHE A 595 12.56 -3.21 14.28
N LEU A 596 12.03 -2.31 15.12
CA LEU A 596 11.78 -2.55 16.53
C LEU A 596 10.37 -3.15 16.77
N PRO A 597 10.22 -4.19 17.62
CA PRO A 597 8.90 -4.64 18.07
C PRO A 597 8.29 -3.59 19.02
N LEU A 598 6.96 -3.58 19.14
CA LEU A 598 6.26 -2.60 20.00
C LEU A 598 6.63 -2.77 21.49
N THR A 599 7.08 -3.95 21.92
CA THR A 599 7.68 -4.20 23.25
C THR A 599 8.95 -3.37 23.56
N ALA A 600 9.64 -2.82 22.55
CA ALA A 600 10.75 -1.88 22.77
C ALA A 600 10.31 -0.50 23.29
N PHE A 601 8.99 -0.22 23.25
CA PHE A 601 8.38 1.04 23.63
C PHE A 601 7.53 0.88 24.89
N ALA A 602 8.14 1.12 26.06
CA ALA A 602 7.49 0.99 27.37
C ALA A 602 7.49 2.31 28.13
N GLU A 603 6.37 2.63 28.80
CA GLU A 603 6.36 3.68 29.82
C GLU A 603 7.22 3.24 31.02
N ALA A 604 8.07 4.15 31.52
CA ALA A 604 8.89 3.91 32.69
C ALA A 604 7.99 3.70 33.93
N SER A 605 7.72 2.43 34.26
CA SER A 605 6.88 2.09 35.42
C SER A 605 7.43 2.73 36.70
N SER A 606 6.57 3.41 37.45
CA SER A 606 6.97 4.28 38.55
C SER A 606 7.41 3.49 39.79
N SER A 607 8.69 3.13 39.86
CA SER A 607 9.34 2.52 41.02
C SER A 607 9.56 3.51 42.17
N LYS A 608 8.47 4.03 42.75
CA LYS A 608 8.54 4.79 44.00
C LYS A 608 8.63 3.85 45.21
N GLY A 609 9.83 3.70 45.78
CA GLY A 609 9.96 3.45 47.21
C GLY A 609 11.06 2.49 47.68
N SER A 610 12.31 2.96 47.76
CA SER A 610 13.05 3.02 49.05
C SER A 610 14.30 3.89 48.91
N SER A 611 14.69 4.58 49.97
CA SER A 611 15.73 5.62 49.96
C SER A 611 17.07 5.20 50.59
N ASN A 612 18.11 5.99 50.26
CA ASN A 612 19.45 6.11 50.85
C ASN A 612 20.56 5.16 50.34
N GLY A 613 21.58 5.75 49.72
CA GLY A 613 22.84 5.08 49.34
C GLY A 613 23.81 6.01 48.61
N LEU A 614 24.79 6.52 49.35
CA LEU A 614 25.86 7.46 48.98
C LEU A 614 26.60 7.21 47.65
N ILE A 615 26.94 8.32 46.98
CA ILE A 615 28.04 8.59 46.03
C ILE A 615 29.08 7.46 45.82
N GLY A 616 29.32 7.09 44.55
CA GLY A 616 30.50 6.33 44.12
C GLY A 616 30.73 6.40 42.61
N THR A 617 31.89 6.91 42.18
CA THR A 617 32.31 7.03 40.77
C THR A 617 33.12 5.82 40.30
N ALA A 618 32.72 5.14 39.22
CA ALA A 618 33.61 4.45 38.26
C ALA A 618 32.79 3.80 37.13
N ALA A 619 33.36 3.72 35.92
CA ALA A 619 32.84 2.90 34.84
C ALA A 619 33.48 1.49 34.88
N VAL A 620 32.68 0.44 34.71
CA VAL A 620 33.09 -0.90 34.23
C VAL A 620 31.93 -1.50 33.43
N GLU A 621 32.28 -2.24 32.38
CA GLU A 621 31.38 -2.93 31.45
C GLU A 621 30.73 -4.19 32.07
N GLY A 622 29.66 -4.69 31.43
CA GLY A 622 29.26 -6.10 31.56
C GLY A 622 28.22 -6.44 32.64
N SER A 623 26.94 -6.15 32.37
CA SER A 623 25.82 -6.94 32.92
C SER A 623 24.55 -6.77 32.08
N SER A 624 23.96 -7.88 31.67
CA SER A 624 22.73 -7.93 30.88
C SER A 624 21.48 -7.85 31.77
N SER A 625 20.88 -6.66 31.91
CA SER A 625 19.46 -6.48 32.29
C SER A 625 19.03 -5.02 32.11
N ALA A 626 17.75 -4.78 31.82
CA ALA A 626 17.12 -3.49 31.51
C ALA A 626 17.63 -2.80 30.23
N ALA A 627 17.10 -3.25 29.08
CA ALA A 627 17.21 -2.51 27.81
C ALA A 627 16.63 -1.08 27.95
N ALA A 628 17.25 -0.11 27.30
CA ALA A 628 16.76 1.27 27.27
C ALA A 628 15.44 1.34 26.50
N ALA A 629 14.32 1.38 27.23
CA ALA A 629 12.99 1.50 26.64
C ALA A 629 12.84 2.87 25.94
N PHE A 630 12.41 2.85 24.67
CA PHE A 630 12.10 4.08 23.96
C PHE A 630 10.78 4.67 24.47
N PRO A 631 10.62 6.01 24.50
CA PRO A 631 9.34 6.65 24.84
C PRO A 631 8.20 6.12 23.97
N ALA A 632 7.08 5.75 24.60
CA ALA A 632 5.91 5.17 23.91
C ALA A 632 5.42 6.02 22.71
N ALA A 633 5.54 7.34 22.83
CA ALA A 633 5.17 8.32 21.81
C ALA A 633 5.92 8.14 20.46
N LEU A 634 7.10 7.50 20.44
CA LEU A 634 7.90 7.25 19.23
C LEU A 634 7.51 5.99 18.45
N SER A 635 6.65 5.11 18.99
CA SER A 635 6.34 3.81 18.38
C SER A 635 5.78 3.92 16.95
N THR A 636 4.91 4.91 16.69
CA THR A 636 4.36 5.20 15.36
C THR A 636 5.38 5.78 14.39
N LEU A 637 6.35 6.56 14.88
CA LEU A 637 7.45 7.01 14.02
C LEU A 637 8.39 5.84 13.69
N SER A 638 8.59 4.89 14.61
CA SER A 638 9.35 3.66 14.36
C SER A 638 8.67 2.75 13.32
N GLU A 639 7.35 2.55 13.42
CA GLU A 639 6.55 1.84 12.42
C GLU A 639 6.63 2.53 11.04
N ALA A 640 6.54 3.86 11.04
CA ALA A 640 6.66 4.70 9.86
C ALA A 640 8.05 4.57 9.20
N VAL A 641 9.14 4.76 9.95
CA VAL A 641 10.52 4.63 9.46
C VAL A 641 10.83 3.22 8.96
N THR A 642 10.35 2.19 9.66
CA THR A 642 10.47 0.80 9.20
C THR A 642 9.75 0.59 7.87
N THR A 643 8.54 1.13 7.71
CA THR A 643 7.79 1.08 6.45
C THR A 643 8.50 1.86 5.33
N ILE A 644 9.13 3.01 5.62
CA ILE A 644 9.93 3.77 4.65
C ILE A 644 11.09 2.92 4.11
N HIS A 645 11.85 2.25 4.99
CA HIS A 645 12.96 1.39 4.55
C HIS A 645 12.49 0.29 3.60
N VAL A 646 11.35 -0.35 3.91
CA VAL A 646 10.73 -1.38 3.05
C VAL A 646 10.29 -0.77 1.70
N ARG A 647 9.48 0.30 1.71
CA ARG A 647 8.98 0.90 0.46
C ARG A 647 10.10 1.44 -0.43
N ALA A 648 11.20 1.93 0.16
CA ALA A 648 12.37 2.37 -0.59
C ALA A 648 13.10 1.21 -1.31
N ILE A 649 13.29 0.05 -0.66
CA ILE A 649 13.90 -1.11 -1.32
C ILE A 649 12.94 -1.77 -2.34
N GLU A 650 11.63 -1.72 -2.12
CA GLU A 650 10.61 -2.14 -3.11
C GLU A 650 10.61 -1.24 -4.35
N ALA A 651 10.67 0.08 -4.19
CA ALA A 651 10.79 1.01 -5.30
C ALA A 651 12.08 0.77 -6.10
N LEU A 652 13.21 0.53 -5.40
CA LEU A 652 14.48 0.18 -6.03
C LEU A 652 14.40 -1.16 -6.76
N ASN A 653 13.72 -2.17 -6.19
CA ASN A 653 13.44 -3.45 -6.85
C ASN A 653 12.67 -3.23 -8.16
N ASN A 654 11.58 -2.47 -8.12
CA ASN A 654 10.74 -2.24 -9.30
C ASN A 654 11.50 -1.47 -10.39
N LEU A 655 12.32 -0.48 -10.01
CA LEU A 655 13.23 0.21 -10.92
C LEU A 655 14.21 -0.78 -11.61
N TYR A 656 14.93 -1.60 -10.85
CA TYR A 656 15.95 -2.50 -11.43
C TYR A 656 15.35 -3.67 -12.22
N VAL A 657 14.15 -4.14 -11.86
CA VAL A 657 13.39 -5.13 -12.64
C VAL A 657 12.85 -4.53 -13.95
N THR A 658 12.38 -3.29 -13.94
CA THR A 658 11.94 -2.59 -15.17
C THR A 658 13.14 -2.27 -16.09
N LEU A 659 14.27 -1.85 -15.52
CA LEU A 659 15.50 -1.58 -16.26
C LEU A 659 16.09 -2.85 -16.92
N SER A 660 16.10 -3.99 -16.21
CA SER A 660 16.68 -5.24 -16.73
C SER A 660 15.94 -5.79 -17.94
N ARG A 661 14.62 -5.56 -18.04
CA ARG A 661 13.79 -5.90 -19.20
C ARG A 661 14.16 -5.13 -20.49
N GLY A 662 14.72 -3.93 -20.38
CA GLY A 662 15.10 -3.13 -21.55
C GLY A 662 16.39 -3.64 -22.22
N LYS A 663 16.30 -4.16 -23.46
CA LYS A 663 17.41 -4.81 -24.19
C LYS A 663 18.70 -3.95 -24.31
N LYS A 664 18.60 -2.62 -24.39
CA LYS A 664 19.74 -1.68 -24.54
C LYS A 664 20.03 -0.84 -23.28
N THR A 665 19.40 -1.15 -22.15
CA THR A 665 19.53 -0.33 -20.92
C THR A 665 20.93 -0.45 -20.30
N ARG A 666 21.56 0.71 -20.03
CA ARG A 666 22.85 0.84 -19.34
C ARG A 666 22.74 1.73 -18.09
N ARG A 667 23.62 1.49 -17.11
CA ARG A 667 23.74 2.24 -15.83
C ARG A 667 25.21 2.58 -15.56
N ASP A 668 25.46 3.55 -14.69
CA ASP A 668 26.82 3.84 -14.23
C ASP A 668 27.35 2.65 -13.42
N PRO A 669 28.56 2.14 -13.70
CA PRO A 669 29.09 0.95 -13.03
C PRO A 669 29.39 1.17 -11.55
N LYS A 670 29.64 2.40 -11.06
CA LYS A 670 29.89 2.63 -9.63
C LYS A 670 28.59 2.61 -8.84
N GLU A 671 27.56 3.28 -9.33
CA GLU A 671 26.21 3.21 -8.77
C GLU A 671 25.69 1.77 -8.76
N LEU A 672 25.82 1.06 -9.89
CA LEU A 672 25.41 -0.34 -10.01
C LEU A 672 26.12 -1.23 -8.97
N GLN A 673 27.41 -1.00 -8.73
CA GLN A 673 28.18 -1.69 -7.69
C GLN A 673 27.68 -1.34 -6.28
N GLU A 674 27.48 -0.05 -5.96
CA GLU A 674 27.02 0.38 -4.63
C GLU A 674 25.62 -0.18 -4.31
N VAL A 675 24.71 -0.16 -5.28
CA VAL A 675 23.36 -0.72 -5.15
C VAL A 675 23.41 -2.24 -4.94
N PHE A 676 24.23 -2.96 -5.72
CA PHE A 676 24.40 -4.42 -5.58
C PHE A 676 24.96 -4.82 -4.21
N GLU A 677 26.07 -4.20 -3.78
CA GLU A 677 26.71 -4.49 -2.49
C GLU A 677 25.81 -4.13 -1.31
N THR A 678 25.12 -2.98 -1.38
CA THR A 678 24.21 -2.56 -0.32
C THR A 678 22.97 -3.46 -0.24
N ALA A 679 22.40 -3.88 -1.37
CA ALA A 679 21.27 -4.80 -1.39
C ALA A 679 21.64 -6.16 -0.77
N LEU A 680 22.83 -6.69 -1.07
CA LEU A 680 23.36 -7.89 -0.39
C LEU A 680 23.50 -7.68 1.12
N GLY A 681 24.07 -6.56 1.56
CA GLY A 681 24.21 -6.22 2.99
C GLY A 681 22.88 -6.06 3.72
N LEU A 682 21.86 -5.49 3.09
CA LEU A 682 20.50 -5.38 3.62
C LEU A 682 19.86 -6.76 3.81
N MET A 683 19.97 -7.64 2.80
CA MET A 683 19.49 -9.02 2.90
C MET A 683 20.20 -9.80 4.00
N GLN A 684 21.52 -9.69 4.09
CA GLN A 684 22.31 -10.34 5.14
C GLN A 684 21.86 -9.87 6.53
N GLY A 685 21.74 -8.55 6.74
CA GLY A 685 21.29 -7.99 8.01
C GLY A 685 19.88 -8.46 8.40
N ALA A 686 18.95 -8.53 7.43
CA ALA A 686 17.59 -9.03 7.66
C ALA A 686 17.57 -10.53 8.03
N LEU A 687 18.35 -11.36 7.32
CA LEU A 687 18.47 -12.81 7.57
C LEU A 687 19.15 -13.11 8.91
N GLU A 688 20.22 -12.40 9.25
CA GLU A 688 20.89 -12.53 10.55
C GLU A 688 19.99 -12.09 11.71
N ALA A 689 19.20 -11.02 11.53
CA ALA A 689 18.27 -10.57 12.56
C ALA A 689 17.10 -11.56 12.73
N ALA A 690 16.69 -12.26 11.67
CA ALA A 690 15.68 -13.30 11.71
C ALA A 690 16.19 -14.58 12.40
N SER A 691 17.41 -15.03 12.10
CA SER A 691 18.00 -16.21 12.76
C SER A 691 18.26 -15.99 14.25
N LYS A 692 18.65 -14.78 14.66
CA LYS A 692 18.75 -14.39 16.09
C LYS A 692 17.38 -14.39 16.80
N ALA A 693 16.29 -14.09 16.10
CA ALA A 693 14.94 -14.16 16.66
C ALA A 693 14.46 -15.60 16.85
N SER A 694 14.76 -16.51 15.90
CA SER A 694 14.39 -17.92 16.01
C SER A 694 15.29 -18.74 16.96
N SER A 695 16.52 -18.31 17.24
CA SER A 695 17.31 -18.88 18.33
C SER A 695 16.76 -18.47 19.70
N ALA A 696 16.42 -17.18 19.88
CA ALA A 696 15.89 -16.67 21.14
C ALA A 696 14.55 -17.31 21.57
N SER A 697 13.67 -17.66 20.62
CA SER A 697 12.43 -18.39 20.93
C SER A 697 12.69 -19.85 21.34
N ASN A 698 13.71 -20.49 20.78
CA ASN A 698 14.12 -21.84 21.15
C ASN A 698 14.82 -21.89 22.52
N ASP A 699 15.70 -20.92 22.83
CA ASP A 699 16.35 -20.84 24.15
C ASP A 699 15.34 -20.57 25.27
N GLY A 700 14.33 -19.72 25.02
CA GLY A 700 13.22 -19.53 25.95
C GLY A 700 12.36 -20.78 26.18
N ALA A 701 12.25 -21.66 25.16
CA ALA A 701 11.61 -22.97 25.31
C ALA A 701 12.50 -23.97 26.08
N ALA A 702 13.82 -23.91 25.92
CA ALA A 702 14.78 -24.73 26.65
C ALA A 702 14.87 -24.33 28.14
N GLU A 703 14.89 -23.03 28.46
CA GLU A 703 14.78 -22.55 29.85
C GLU A 703 13.43 -22.92 30.47
N ALA A 704 12.32 -22.85 29.73
CA ALA A 704 11.02 -23.29 30.23
C ALA A 704 10.98 -24.81 30.50
N ALA A 705 11.66 -25.63 29.67
CA ALA A 705 11.79 -27.06 29.89
C ALA A 705 12.67 -27.41 31.11
N SER A 706 13.75 -26.64 31.37
CA SER A 706 14.60 -26.81 32.55
C SER A 706 13.91 -26.31 33.84
N ALA A 707 13.15 -25.21 33.77
CA ALA A 707 12.33 -24.72 34.87
C ALA A 707 11.19 -25.70 35.23
N ALA A 708 10.58 -26.35 34.23
CA ALA A 708 9.55 -27.37 34.44
C ALA A 708 10.08 -28.65 35.13
N THR A 709 11.38 -28.95 35.02
CA THR A 709 12.01 -30.08 35.73
C THR A 709 12.48 -29.73 37.15
N ALA A 710 12.53 -28.45 37.52
CA ALA A 710 13.04 -28.00 38.83
C ALA A 710 11.99 -27.89 39.95
N THR A 711 10.68 -28.00 39.65
CA THR A 711 9.61 -27.83 40.66
C THR A 711 8.70 -29.06 40.81
N ALA A 712 9.30 -30.23 41.06
CA ALA A 712 8.58 -31.47 41.36
C ALA A 712 8.45 -31.76 42.88
N SER A 713 8.16 -30.76 43.71
CA SER A 713 7.76 -30.98 45.12
C SER A 713 6.93 -29.83 45.70
N GLY A 714 5.76 -30.14 46.26
CA GLY A 714 4.94 -29.19 47.06
C GLY A 714 3.78 -28.55 46.30
N GLY A 715 2.58 -29.12 46.40
CA GLY A 715 1.40 -28.63 45.68
C GLY A 715 0.58 -27.58 46.44
N LYS A 716 0.05 -26.59 45.70
CA LYS A 716 -1.24 -25.95 46.02
C LYS A 716 -1.85 -25.30 44.76
N LYS A 717 -3.09 -25.66 44.42
CA LYS A 717 -3.81 -25.10 43.26
C LYS A 717 -4.10 -23.60 43.45
N GLY A 718 -3.42 -22.74 42.70
CA GLY A 718 -3.78 -21.34 42.48
C GLY A 718 -4.16 -21.12 41.01
N LYS A 719 -5.34 -20.57 40.73
CA LYS A 719 -5.87 -20.37 39.37
C LYS A 719 -5.47 -18.98 38.83
N SER A 720 -4.29 -18.85 38.26
CA SER A 720 -3.79 -17.62 37.61
C SER A 720 -4.23 -17.52 36.14
N GLY A 721 -5.50 -17.20 35.90
CA GLY A 721 -5.98 -16.83 34.57
C GLY A 721 -5.58 -15.38 34.24
N GLY A 722 -4.53 -15.18 33.44
CA GLY A 722 -4.09 -13.83 33.04
C GLY A 722 -3.03 -13.74 31.93
N GLY A 723 -2.11 -14.72 31.82
CA GLY A 723 -0.96 -14.61 30.90
C GLY A 723 -1.22 -14.90 29.40
N SER A 724 -2.37 -15.47 29.04
CA SER A 724 -2.61 -15.96 27.66
C SER A 724 -2.83 -14.85 26.62
N GLY A 725 -3.28 -13.66 27.03
CA GLY A 725 -3.56 -12.56 26.10
C GLY A 725 -2.29 -11.82 25.68
N THR A 726 -1.44 -11.48 26.63
CA THR A 726 -0.20 -10.73 26.41
C THR A 726 0.79 -11.52 25.56
N ARG A 727 0.86 -12.84 25.77
CA ARG A 727 1.73 -13.73 24.98
C ARG A 727 1.35 -13.75 23.50
N LYS A 728 0.05 -13.86 23.18
CA LYS A 728 -0.42 -13.87 21.78
C LYS A 728 -0.12 -12.55 21.06
N GLN A 729 -0.27 -11.42 21.76
CA GLN A 729 0.08 -10.11 21.20
C GLN A 729 1.59 -9.98 20.94
N GLN A 730 2.43 -10.47 21.86
CA GLN A 730 3.88 -10.46 21.68
C GLN A 730 4.35 -11.41 20.55
N GLU A 731 3.65 -12.53 20.34
CA GLU A 731 3.87 -13.43 19.20
C GLU A 731 3.46 -12.73 17.88
N GLU A 732 2.25 -12.15 17.80
CA GLU A 732 1.77 -11.36 16.64
C GLU A 732 2.71 -10.19 16.27
N GLU A 733 3.26 -9.47 17.26
CA GLU A 733 4.21 -8.36 17.05
C GLU A 733 5.58 -8.82 16.52
N VAL A 734 6.06 -9.99 16.92
CA VAL A 734 7.32 -10.56 16.42
C VAL A 734 7.17 -11.03 14.98
N ASP A 735 5.99 -11.58 14.65
CA ASP A 735 5.63 -11.99 13.29
C ASP A 735 5.54 -10.79 12.34
N GLU A 736 4.94 -9.66 12.75
CA GLU A 736 4.93 -8.41 11.96
C GLU A 736 6.36 -7.93 11.63
N VAL A 737 7.30 -7.98 12.57
CA VAL A 737 8.70 -7.58 12.33
C VAL A 737 9.44 -8.57 11.43
N GLN A 738 9.13 -9.88 11.51
CA GLN A 738 9.68 -10.85 10.56
C GLN A 738 9.12 -10.66 9.17
N GLU A 739 7.85 -10.28 9.04
CA GLU A 739 7.21 -9.99 7.76
C GLU A 739 7.90 -8.83 7.04
N ARG A 740 8.16 -7.73 7.75
CA ARG A 740 8.95 -6.60 7.18
C ARG A 740 10.36 -7.00 6.74
N ARG A 741 10.98 -7.98 7.40
CA ARG A 741 12.30 -8.51 7.00
C ARG A 741 12.20 -9.43 5.78
N ARG A 742 11.11 -10.20 5.65
CA ARG A 742 10.80 -10.99 4.45
C ARG A 742 10.60 -10.08 3.23
N GLU A 743 9.89 -8.96 3.39
CA GLU A 743 9.72 -7.92 2.36
C GLU A 743 11.08 -7.38 1.90
N VAL A 744 11.98 -7.00 2.83
CA VAL A 744 13.35 -6.54 2.51
C VAL A 744 14.15 -7.60 1.74
N VAL A 745 14.09 -8.87 2.13
CA VAL A 745 14.82 -9.96 1.44
C VAL A 745 14.26 -10.20 0.03
N MET A 746 12.94 -10.17 -0.13
CA MET A 746 12.29 -10.39 -1.43
C MET A 746 12.54 -9.24 -2.43
N ALA A 747 12.46 -8.00 -1.97
CA ALA A 747 12.82 -6.82 -2.76
C ALA A 747 14.33 -6.78 -3.05
N GLY A 748 15.18 -6.96 -2.03
CA GLY A 748 16.64 -6.98 -2.17
C GLY A 748 17.14 -8.03 -3.17
N MET A 749 16.53 -9.22 -3.19
CA MET A 749 16.88 -10.27 -4.16
C MET A 749 16.49 -9.89 -5.60
N GLY A 750 15.42 -9.12 -5.79
CA GLY A 750 15.06 -8.61 -7.12
C GLY A 750 15.95 -7.45 -7.59
N VAL A 751 16.40 -6.58 -6.68
CA VAL A 751 17.48 -5.61 -6.96
C VAL A 751 18.75 -6.33 -7.40
N VAL A 752 19.21 -7.34 -6.64
CA VAL A 752 20.40 -8.13 -6.96
C VAL A 752 20.27 -8.84 -8.31
N TRP A 753 19.13 -9.46 -8.59
CA TRP A 753 18.84 -10.08 -9.88
C TRP A 753 18.90 -9.07 -11.04
N GLY A 754 18.21 -7.93 -10.92
CA GLY A 754 18.26 -6.84 -11.91
C GLY A 754 19.68 -6.30 -12.11
N CYS A 755 20.46 -6.15 -11.03
CA CYS A 755 21.87 -5.76 -11.09
C CYS A 755 22.73 -6.79 -11.84
N THR A 756 22.53 -8.10 -11.61
CA THR A 756 23.30 -9.13 -12.34
C THR A 756 23.02 -9.13 -13.84
N ILE A 757 21.77 -8.86 -14.26
CA ILE A 757 21.43 -8.67 -15.68
C ILE A 757 22.15 -7.42 -16.22
N LEU A 758 21.92 -6.25 -15.63
CA LEU A 758 22.50 -4.99 -16.11
C LEU A 758 24.03 -4.96 -16.07
N GLY A 759 24.63 -5.73 -15.16
CA GLY A 759 26.03 -5.67 -14.81
C GLY A 759 26.93 -6.76 -15.40
N LEU A 760 26.37 -7.91 -15.80
CA LEU A 760 27.11 -9.07 -16.30
C LEU A 760 26.70 -9.49 -17.73
N ASP A 761 25.67 -8.86 -18.29
CA ASP A 761 25.27 -9.04 -19.68
C ASP A 761 26.31 -8.44 -20.64
N PRO A 762 26.95 -9.26 -21.51
CA PRO A 762 28.00 -8.80 -22.42
C PRO A 762 27.52 -7.72 -23.39
N ASP A 763 26.24 -7.74 -23.80
CA ASP A 763 25.69 -6.76 -24.75
C ASP A 763 25.52 -5.37 -24.12
N ARG A 764 25.42 -5.32 -22.78
CA ARG A 764 25.22 -4.09 -22.01
C ARG A 764 26.52 -3.41 -21.59
N ASN A 765 27.67 -4.09 -21.66
CA ASN A 765 28.97 -3.59 -21.20
C ASN A 765 28.96 -3.15 -19.72
N GLY A 766 28.14 -3.81 -18.91
CA GLY A 766 28.16 -3.65 -17.45
C GLY A 766 29.52 -4.08 -16.88
N LYS A 767 29.96 -3.40 -15.81
CA LYS A 767 31.22 -3.72 -15.11
C LYS A 767 30.98 -4.04 -13.65
N LEU A 768 30.00 -4.91 -13.38
CA LEU A 768 29.68 -5.36 -12.03
C LEU A 768 30.76 -6.34 -11.53
N VAL A 769 31.31 -6.07 -10.35
CA VAL A 769 32.27 -6.92 -9.66
C VAL A 769 31.54 -7.78 -8.64
N VAL A 770 31.47 -9.09 -8.89
CA VAL A 770 30.89 -10.05 -7.94
C VAL A 770 31.96 -10.46 -6.93
N GLY A 771 31.69 -10.23 -5.64
CA GLY A 771 32.59 -10.62 -4.54
C GLY A 771 32.62 -12.14 -4.33
N PRO A 772 33.71 -12.70 -3.77
CA PRO A 772 33.87 -14.15 -3.62
C PRO A 772 32.81 -14.78 -2.71
N ASP A 773 32.33 -14.05 -1.71
CA ASP A 773 31.33 -14.52 -0.76
C ASP A 773 29.88 -14.45 -1.30
N THR A 774 29.64 -13.79 -2.44
CA THR A 774 28.29 -13.62 -3.00
C THR A 774 27.65 -14.96 -3.38
N THR A 775 28.39 -15.82 -4.10
CA THR A 775 27.87 -17.13 -4.54
C THR A 775 27.59 -18.06 -3.35
N PRO A 776 28.50 -18.22 -2.36
CA PRO A 776 28.18 -18.88 -1.09
C PRO A 776 26.97 -18.28 -0.36
N PHE A 777 26.86 -16.96 -0.25
CA PHE A 777 25.75 -16.29 0.43
C PHE A 777 24.38 -16.61 -0.21
N LEU A 778 24.28 -16.49 -1.54
CA LEU A 778 23.05 -16.80 -2.27
C LEU A 778 22.62 -18.27 -2.10
N ILE A 779 23.56 -19.21 -2.23
CA ILE A 779 23.29 -20.66 -2.18
C ILE A 779 23.04 -21.14 -0.75
N GLN A 780 23.79 -20.67 0.24
CA GLN A 780 23.82 -21.23 1.60
C GLN A 780 22.97 -20.46 2.61
N HIS A 781 22.69 -19.17 2.35
CA HIS A 781 21.94 -18.31 3.28
C HIS A 781 20.61 -17.82 2.70
N VAL A 782 20.58 -17.33 1.46
CA VAL A 782 19.33 -16.80 0.86
C VAL A 782 18.37 -17.91 0.45
N TYR A 783 18.82 -18.83 -0.41
CA TYR A 783 17.98 -19.90 -0.97
C TYR A 783 17.33 -20.83 0.08
N PRO A 784 18.03 -21.29 1.14
CA PRO A 784 17.45 -22.12 2.19
C PRO A 784 16.90 -21.31 3.38
N SER A 785 16.82 -19.98 3.29
CA SER A 785 16.31 -19.15 4.38
C SER A 785 14.88 -19.52 4.76
N ALA A 786 14.50 -19.29 6.02
CA ALA A 786 13.11 -19.49 6.48
C ALA A 786 12.10 -18.71 5.61
N PHE A 787 12.47 -17.50 5.17
CA PHE A 787 11.69 -16.66 4.26
C PHE A 787 11.53 -17.27 2.86
N ALA A 788 12.62 -17.80 2.30
CA ALA A 788 12.59 -18.47 1.01
C ALA A 788 11.89 -19.83 1.08
N ALA A 789 11.94 -20.54 2.22
CA ALA A 789 11.43 -21.90 2.34
C ALA A 789 9.89 -22.00 2.31
N VAL A 790 9.17 -21.01 2.85
CA VAL A 790 7.69 -21.02 2.88
C VAL A 790 7.13 -21.09 1.44
N GLN A 791 6.14 -21.95 1.22
CA GLN A 791 5.40 -22.03 -0.05
C GLN A 791 4.41 -20.86 -0.13
N THR A 792 4.96 -19.68 -0.41
CA THR A 792 4.23 -18.43 -0.67
C THR A 792 4.80 -17.78 -1.94
N PRO A 793 4.03 -16.94 -2.65
CA PRO A 793 4.53 -16.24 -3.85
C PRO A 793 5.84 -15.47 -3.60
N ALA A 794 6.02 -14.87 -2.42
CA ALA A 794 7.26 -14.18 -2.07
C ALA A 794 8.45 -15.14 -1.84
N GLY A 795 8.23 -16.29 -1.17
CA GLY A 795 9.27 -17.30 -0.97
C GLY A 795 9.71 -17.93 -2.30
N GLU A 796 8.76 -18.16 -3.20
CA GLU A 796 9.00 -18.58 -4.58
C GLU A 796 9.77 -17.53 -5.38
N ALA A 797 9.35 -16.26 -5.32
CA ALA A 797 10.04 -15.15 -5.98
C ALA A 797 11.50 -14.99 -5.50
N ILE A 798 11.77 -15.14 -4.19
CA ILE A 798 13.15 -15.15 -3.66
C ILE A 798 13.96 -16.27 -4.32
N ARG A 799 13.44 -17.51 -4.34
CA ARG A 799 14.16 -18.67 -4.90
C ARG A 799 14.39 -18.51 -6.40
N VAL A 800 13.36 -18.17 -7.19
CA VAL A 800 13.46 -17.95 -8.65
C VAL A 800 14.49 -16.87 -8.97
N ARG A 801 14.39 -15.68 -8.34
CA ARG A 801 15.36 -14.59 -8.55
C ARG A 801 16.78 -14.99 -8.13
N THR A 802 16.94 -15.80 -7.08
CA THR A 802 18.24 -16.36 -6.67
C THR A 802 18.83 -17.24 -7.76
N LEU A 803 18.04 -18.13 -8.37
CA LEU A 803 18.52 -19.00 -9.46
C LEU A 803 18.93 -18.20 -10.70
N GLY A 804 18.07 -17.28 -11.16
CA GLY A 804 18.39 -16.42 -12.29
C GLY A 804 19.66 -15.58 -12.06
N ALA A 805 19.83 -15.03 -10.85
CA ALA A 805 21.03 -14.28 -10.49
C ALA A 805 22.29 -15.15 -10.51
N LEU A 806 22.19 -16.38 -9.98
CA LEU A 806 23.28 -17.37 -10.04
C LEU A 806 23.61 -17.78 -11.49
N GLY A 807 22.63 -17.87 -12.39
CA GLY A 807 22.84 -18.08 -13.82
C GLY A 807 23.73 -17.00 -14.45
N TRP A 808 23.40 -15.73 -14.23
CA TRP A 808 24.22 -14.58 -14.68
C TRP A 808 25.62 -14.55 -14.04
N ILE A 809 25.70 -14.75 -12.72
CA ILE A 809 26.96 -14.81 -11.97
C ILE A 809 27.86 -15.94 -12.49
N GLY A 810 27.28 -17.09 -12.85
CA GLY A 810 28.01 -18.26 -13.32
C GLY A 810 28.57 -18.13 -14.75
N ARG A 811 27.94 -17.31 -15.62
CA ARG A 811 28.37 -17.11 -17.02
C ARG A 811 29.23 -15.87 -17.26
N ARG A 812 29.48 -15.07 -16.21
CA ARG A 812 30.29 -13.84 -16.32
C ARG A 812 31.70 -14.11 -16.83
N GLN A 813 32.26 -13.13 -17.54
CA GLN A 813 33.66 -13.22 -18.00
C GLN A 813 34.62 -13.27 -16.80
N GLY A 814 35.59 -14.19 -16.85
CA GLY A 814 36.58 -14.35 -15.76
C GLY A 814 36.07 -15.08 -14.51
N VAL A 815 34.90 -15.72 -14.56
CA VAL A 815 34.44 -16.62 -13.48
C VAL A 815 35.45 -17.75 -13.23
N SER A 816 35.67 -18.11 -11.96
CA SER A 816 36.52 -19.27 -11.65
C SER A 816 35.81 -20.58 -12.00
N ALA A 817 36.56 -21.58 -12.46
CA ALA A 817 36.00 -22.91 -12.75
C ALA A 817 35.39 -23.58 -11.49
N GLU A 818 35.89 -23.26 -10.29
CA GLU A 818 35.34 -23.77 -9.02
C GLU A 818 33.97 -23.16 -8.71
N GLU A 819 33.82 -21.85 -8.89
CA GLU A 819 32.56 -21.14 -8.66
C GLU A 819 31.50 -21.53 -9.69
N ASN A 820 31.85 -21.55 -10.98
CA ASN A 820 30.98 -22.02 -12.06
C ASN A 820 30.53 -23.47 -11.82
N ALA A 821 31.43 -24.35 -11.37
CA ALA A 821 31.09 -25.73 -11.03
C ALA A 821 30.23 -25.85 -9.76
N THR A 822 30.33 -24.92 -8.82
CA THR A 822 29.47 -24.87 -7.62
C THR A 822 28.05 -24.48 -8.02
N ILE A 823 27.90 -23.44 -8.84
CA ILE A 823 26.61 -22.98 -9.39
C ILE A 823 25.98 -24.08 -10.25
N GLY A 824 26.71 -24.65 -11.22
CA GLY A 824 26.19 -25.68 -12.11
C GLY A 824 25.73 -26.95 -11.39
N ARG A 825 26.46 -27.40 -10.36
CA ARG A 825 26.04 -28.55 -9.53
C ARG A 825 24.83 -28.21 -8.66
N PHE A 826 24.75 -26.99 -8.13
CA PHE A 826 23.58 -26.54 -7.37
C PHE A 826 22.33 -26.52 -8.26
N LEU A 827 22.38 -25.92 -9.45
CA LEU A 827 21.27 -25.93 -10.41
C LEU A 827 20.84 -27.36 -10.79
N LEU A 828 21.80 -28.26 -11.07
CA LEU A 828 21.50 -29.68 -11.35
C LEU A 828 20.82 -30.39 -10.16
N SER A 829 21.21 -30.09 -8.92
CA SER A 829 20.65 -30.72 -7.72
C SER A 829 19.16 -30.40 -7.50
N LEU A 830 18.65 -29.34 -8.13
CA LEU A 830 17.23 -28.98 -8.11
C LEU A 830 16.40 -29.75 -9.15
N LEU A 831 17.04 -30.40 -10.12
CA LEU A 831 16.36 -31.18 -11.16
C LEU A 831 15.97 -32.58 -10.63
N PRO A 832 14.72 -33.04 -10.85
CA PRO A 832 14.29 -34.37 -10.43
C PRO A 832 15.19 -35.48 -10.97
N ALA A 833 15.59 -36.42 -10.10
CA ALA A 833 16.47 -37.55 -10.39
C ALA A 833 17.94 -37.24 -10.75
N SER A 834 18.43 -36.03 -10.44
CA SER A 834 19.87 -35.74 -10.32
C SER A 834 20.56 -36.66 -9.27
N ARG A 835 21.84 -36.98 -9.47
CA ARG A 835 22.69 -37.65 -8.47
C ARG A 835 23.20 -36.70 -7.39
N ALA A 836 23.42 -35.42 -7.72
CA ALA A 836 23.74 -34.39 -6.74
C ALA A 836 22.67 -34.30 -5.64
N ALA A 837 21.39 -34.46 -5.99
CA ALA A 837 20.28 -34.55 -5.04
C ALA A 837 20.32 -35.78 -4.10
N VAL A 838 21.18 -36.78 -4.37
CA VAL A 838 21.30 -38.04 -3.61
C VAL A 838 22.61 -38.12 -2.81
N VAL A 839 23.67 -37.45 -3.26
CA VAL A 839 25.00 -37.49 -2.60
C VAL A 839 25.07 -36.52 -1.41
N THR A 840 24.29 -35.44 -1.43
CA THR A 840 24.11 -34.59 -0.26
C THR A 840 23.06 -35.18 0.68
N ASN A 841 23.47 -35.74 1.82
CA ASN A 841 22.59 -35.89 2.99
C ASN A 841 22.16 -34.51 3.57
N SER A 842 22.70 -33.43 3.01
CA SER A 842 22.19 -32.05 3.05
C SER A 842 21.33 -31.71 1.81
N ALA A 843 20.48 -32.64 1.36
CA ALA A 843 19.25 -32.22 0.69
C ALA A 843 18.54 -31.26 1.68
N PRO A 844 18.20 -30.01 1.28
CA PRO A 844 17.49 -29.12 2.17
C PRO A 844 16.22 -29.83 2.65
N PRO A 845 16.02 -30.03 3.96
CA PRO A 845 14.79 -30.64 4.41
C PRO A 845 13.63 -29.75 3.97
N THR A 846 12.58 -30.38 3.45
CA THR A 846 11.21 -29.84 3.44
C THR A 846 10.86 -28.65 2.54
N VAL A 847 11.31 -28.61 1.28
CA VAL A 847 10.48 -27.97 0.21
C VAL A 847 10.52 -28.79 -1.08
N ALA A 848 9.34 -29.12 -1.62
CA ALA A 848 9.25 -29.64 -2.98
C ALA A 848 9.56 -28.52 -3.99
N ALA A 849 10.38 -28.80 -5.00
CA ALA A 849 10.63 -27.84 -6.08
C ALA A 849 9.30 -27.52 -6.78
N THR A 850 8.87 -26.27 -6.67
CA THR A 850 7.68 -25.76 -7.38
C THR A 850 7.99 -25.67 -8.88
N PRO A 851 6.97 -25.64 -9.76
CA PRO A 851 7.18 -25.57 -11.20
C PRO A 851 8.15 -24.45 -11.59
N ASP A 852 7.94 -23.23 -11.12
CA ASP A 852 8.74 -22.05 -11.49
C ASP A 852 10.22 -22.16 -11.11
N ILE A 853 10.52 -22.76 -9.95
CA ILE A 853 11.90 -23.05 -9.53
C ILE A 853 12.54 -24.07 -10.48
N LEU A 854 11.79 -25.09 -10.88
CA LEU A 854 12.26 -26.09 -11.84
C LEU A 854 12.50 -25.46 -13.23
N LEU A 855 11.60 -24.58 -13.68
CA LEU A 855 11.73 -23.89 -14.96
C LEU A 855 12.96 -22.98 -14.99
N GLU A 856 13.11 -22.14 -13.97
CA GLU A 856 14.24 -21.21 -13.85
C GLU A 856 15.58 -21.93 -13.68
N ALA A 857 15.61 -23.08 -12.99
CA ALA A 857 16.79 -23.93 -12.87
C ALA A 857 17.22 -24.53 -14.22
N ILE A 858 16.26 -24.91 -15.06
CA ILE A 858 16.51 -25.42 -16.42
C ILE A 858 17.06 -24.30 -17.30
N ASP A 859 16.36 -23.15 -17.33
CA ASP A 859 16.74 -21.99 -18.15
C ASP A 859 18.15 -21.52 -17.77
N SER A 860 18.38 -21.25 -16.48
CA SER A 860 19.69 -20.84 -15.95
C SER A 860 20.81 -21.84 -16.24
N PHE A 861 20.52 -23.15 -16.24
CA PHE A 861 21.53 -24.17 -16.53
C PHE A 861 21.87 -24.27 -18.02
N ILE A 862 20.87 -24.14 -18.90
CA ILE A 862 21.09 -24.10 -20.36
C ILE A 862 21.92 -22.84 -20.70
N ASP A 863 21.50 -21.68 -20.20
CA ASP A 863 22.16 -20.39 -20.38
C ASP A 863 23.62 -20.35 -19.90
N LEU A 864 23.93 -21.12 -18.86
CA LEU A 864 25.28 -21.23 -18.28
C LEU A 864 26.26 -22.00 -19.17
N TYR A 865 25.77 -23.00 -19.91
CA TYR A 865 26.57 -23.96 -20.69
C TYR A 865 26.18 -24.03 -22.18
N ALA A 866 25.49 -23.01 -22.69
CA ALA A 866 25.12 -22.88 -24.10
C ALA A 866 26.35 -22.84 -25.01
N ASP A 867 27.36 -22.06 -24.62
CA ASP A 867 28.59 -21.75 -25.36
C ASP A 867 29.71 -22.75 -25.03
N GLU A 868 30.14 -23.54 -26.04
CA GLU A 868 31.16 -24.57 -25.89
C GLU A 868 32.62 -24.08 -25.95
N GLU A 869 32.83 -22.77 -26.16
CA GLU A 869 34.16 -22.13 -26.24
C GLU A 869 34.60 -21.52 -24.90
N ARG A 870 33.71 -21.46 -23.90
CA ARG A 870 34.01 -20.95 -22.55
C ARG A 870 35.07 -21.77 -21.82
N ASP A 871 35.96 -21.07 -21.10
CA ASP A 871 37.06 -21.65 -20.33
C ASP A 871 36.63 -22.75 -19.34
N TYR A 872 35.42 -22.62 -18.79
CA TYR A 872 34.86 -23.58 -17.84
C TYR A 872 34.18 -24.80 -18.50
N ASP A 873 33.86 -24.77 -19.80
CA ASP A 873 33.08 -25.81 -20.47
C ASP A 873 33.77 -27.19 -20.41
N VAL A 874 35.07 -27.22 -20.70
CA VAL A 874 35.87 -28.44 -20.65
C VAL A 874 36.08 -28.96 -19.22
N PRO A 875 36.65 -28.18 -18.26
CA PRO A 875 36.92 -28.67 -16.92
C PRO A 875 35.67 -28.91 -16.07
N VAL A 876 34.58 -28.15 -16.28
CA VAL A 876 33.36 -28.21 -15.46
C VAL A 876 32.31 -29.10 -16.11
N PHE A 877 31.83 -28.75 -17.29
CA PHE A 877 30.68 -29.44 -17.89
C PHE A 877 31.06 -30.82 -18.44
N ARG A 878 32.11 -30.89 -19.27
CA ARG A 878 32.52 -32.14 -19.94
C ARG A 878 33.22 -33.09 -18.96
N GLN A 879 34.29 -32.63 -18.30
CA GLN A 879 35.06 -33.47 -17.38
C GLN A 879 34.30 -33.74 -16.06
N GLY A 880 33.45 -32.83 -15.61
CA GLY A 880 32.57 -33.03 -14.46
C GLY A 880 31.35 -33.92 -14.73
N GLY A 881 31.15 -34.41 -15.96
CA GLY A 881 30.09 -35.36 -16.29
C GLY A 881 28.66 -34.80 -16.24
N MET A 882 28.50 -33.47 -16.33
CA MET A 882 27.21 -32.80 -16.14
C MET A 882 26.17 -33.20 -17.20
N LEU A 883 26.60 -33.47 -18.44
CA LEU A 883 25.69 -33.91 -19.51
C LEU A 883 24.98 -35.23 -19.20
N ASP A 884 25.71 -36.21 -18.64
CA ASP A 884 25.12 -37.51 -18.29
C ASP A 884 24.15 -37.40 -17.10
N GLU A 885 24.34 -36.38 -16.25
CA GLU A 885 23.42 -36.09 -15.15
C GLU A 885 22.17 -35.36 -15.62
N LEU A 886 22.33 -34.37 -16.50
CA LEU A 886 21.24 -33.67 -17.16
C LEU A 886 20.34 -34.64 -17.94
N ASP A 887 20.93 -35.54 -18.74
CA ASP A 887 20.21 -36.56 -19.52
C ASP A 887 19.35 -37.50 -18.65
N ARG A 888 19.84 -37.86 -17.45
CA ARG A 888 19.07 -38.66 -16.48
C ARG A 888 17.89 -37.87 -15.90
N SER A 889 18.05 -36.55 -15.72
CA SER A 889 16.99 -35.70 -15.16
C SER A 889 15.81 -35.47 -16.12
N VAL A 890 16.02 -35.54 -17.45
CA VAL A 890 15.00 -35.27 -18.49
C VAL A 890 13.66 -36.00 -18.25
N GLN A 891 13.69 -37.27 -17.84
CA GLN A 891 12.47 -38.03 -17.58
C GLN A 891 11.76 -37.59 -16.29
N GLY A 892 12.52 -37.21 -15.25
CA GLY A 892 11.99 -36.63 -14.03
C GLY A 892 11.37 -35.26 -14.26
N VAL A 893 12.04 -34.41 -15.04
CA VAL A 893 11.53 -33.10 -15.50
C VAL A 893 10.23 -33.27 -16.29
N ARG A 894 10.21 -34.17 -17.28
CA ARG A 894 9.00 -34.50 -18.07
C ARG A 894 7.84 -34.96 -17.18
N ALA A 895 8.11 -35.77 -16.16
CA ALA A 895 7.10 -36.24 -15.21
C ALA A 895 6.60 -35.12 -14.28
N ALA A 896 7.47 -34.22 -13.82
CA ALA A 896 7.11 -33.06 -13.01
C ALA A 896 6.23 -32.08 -13.81
N ILE A 897 6.66 -31.72 -15.02
CA ILE A 897 5.92 -30.82 -15.92
C ILE A 897 4.55 -31.41 -16.27
N LYS A 898 4.43 -32.74 -16.47
CA LYS A 898 3.14 -33.41 -16.71
C LYS A 898 2.12 -33.23 -15.56
N LYS A 899 2.54 -32.91 -14.33
CA LYS A 899 1.64 -32.64 -13.20
C LYS A 899 1.04 -31.22 -13.21
N ILE A 900 1.57 -30.29 -14.00
CA ILE A 900 1.03 -28.93 -14.14
C ILE A 900 -0.32 -29.02 -14.84
N ASP A 901 -1.39 -28.65 -14.12
CA ASP A 901 -2.76 -28.64 -14.60
C ASP A 901 -2.96 -27.54 -15.65
N LYS A 902 -3.05 -27.95 -16.91
CA LYS A 902 -3.27 -27.06 -18.06
C LYS A 902 -4.59 -26.28 -17.98
N SER A 903 -5.58 -26.76 -17.24
CA SER A 903 -6.88 -26.07 -17.10
C SER A 903 -6.83 -24.92 -16.09
N LYS A 904 -5.98 -25.03 -15.06
CA LYS A 904 -5.78 -24.00 -14.03
C LYS A 904 -4.65 -23.04 -14.35
N PHE A 905 -3.54 -23.54 -14.92
CA PHE A 905 -2.32 -22.77 -15.16
C PHE A 905 -1.85 -22.94 -16.62
N PRO A 906 -2.60 -22.42 -17.62
CA PRO A 906 -2.30 -22.62 -19.04
C PRO A 906 -0.97 -21.97 -19.47
N GLU A 907 -0.60 -20.82 -18.92
CA GLU A 907 0.63 -20.08 -19.23
C GLU A 907 1.87 -20.76 -18.65
N LEU A 908 1.86 -21.06 -17.35
CA LEU A 908 2.90 -21.85 -16.68
C LEU A 908 3.10 -23.20 -17.37
N ARG A 909 2.00 -23.82 -17.86
CA ARG A 909 2.08 -25.04 -18.66
C ARG A 909 2.77 -24.82 -20.00
N ALA A 910 2.47 -23.74 -20.71
CA ALA A 910 3.08 -23.41 -21.99
C ALA A 910 4.60 -23.15 -21.84
N ARG A 911 4.99 -22.31 -20.86
CA ARG A 911 6.41 -22.08 -20.51
C ARG A 911 7.10 -23.40 -20.18
N ALA A 912 6.47 -24.25 -19.37
CA ALA A 912 7.04 -25.55 -19.01
C ALA A 912 7.24 -26.50 -20.20
N ASP A 913 6.26 -26.59 -21.12
CA ASP A 913 6.42 -27.39 -22.34
C ASP A 913 7.52 -26.81 -23.26
N GLY A 914 7.70 -25.48 -23.29
CA GLY A 914 8.82 -24.79 -23.94
C GLY A 914 10.18 -25.18 -23.34
N ASN A 915 10.36 -24.99 -22.03
CA ASN A 915 11.61 -25.32 -21.33
C ASN A 915 11.98 -26.81 -21.47
N LEU A 916 10.99 -27.72 -21.48
CA LEU A 916 11.23 -29.14 -21.73
C LEU A 916 11.76 -29.41 -23.16
N ASN A 917 11.25 -28.70 -24.16
CA ASN A 917 11.75 -28.81 -25.53
C ASN A 917 13.18 -28.26 -25.63
N ASN A 918 13.45 -27.11 -25.02
CA ASN A 918 14.79 -26.50 -24.96
C ASN A 918 15.79 -27.44 -24.26
N LEU A 919 15.42 -28.03 -23.13
CA LEU A 919 16.25 -29.00 -22.41
C LEU A 919 16.58 -30.24 -23.26
N VAL A 920 15.60 -30.82 -23.94
CA VAL A 920 15.81 -31.99 -24.81
C VAL A 920 16.68 -31.64 -26.01
N ALA A 921 16.46 -30.48 -26.63
CA ALA A 921 17.28 -29.98 -27.73
C ALA A 921 18.73 -29.74 -27.29
N PHE A 922 18.93 -29.09 -26.15
CA PHE A 922 20.26 -28.83 -25.58
C PHE A 922 21.02 -30.13 -25.27
N VAL A 923 20.39 -31.10 -24.60
CA VAL A 923 21.00 -32.42 -24.34
C VAL A 923 21.42 -33.11 -25.64
N GLN A 924 20.59 -33.05 -26.69
CA GLN A 924 20.92 -33.64 -27.99
C GLN A 924 22.08 -32.92 -28.69
N TYR A 925 22.04 -31.59 -28.76
CA TYR A 925 23.10 -30.75 -29.32
C TYR A 925 24.46 -31.02 -28.65
N ARG A 926 24.50 -31.02 -27.31
CA ARG A 926 25.72 -31.29 -26.53
C ARG A 926 26.22 -32.73 -26.70
N LYS A 927 25.33 -33.72 -26.90
CA LYS A 927 25.70 -35.10 -27.27
C LYS A 927 26.32 -35.18 -28.66
N ASP A 928 25.82 -34.42 -29.63
CA ASP A 928 26.31 -34.45 -31.01
C ASP A 928 27.65 -33.70 -31.16
N LEU A 929 27.86 -32.60 -30.44
CA LEU A 929 29.17 -31.96 -30.28
C LEU A 929 30.26 -32.93 -29.77
N LEU A 930 29.92 -33.77 -28.78
CA LEU A 930 30.84 -34.78 -28.24
C LEU A 930 31.10 -35.95 -29.20
N LYS A 931 30.22 -36.19 -30.18
CA LYS A 931 30.46 -37.16 -31.27
C LYS A 931 31.33 -36.55 -32.37
N ALA A 932 31.06 -35.30 -32.76
CA ALA A 932 31.79 -34.61 -33.83
C ALA A 932 33.26 -34.30 -33.46
N ARG A 933 33.59 -34.27 -32.17
CA ARG A 933 34.95 -34.10 -31.65
C ARG A 933 35.68 -35.43 -31.33
N LYS A 934 35.13 -36.58 -31.71
CA LYS A 934 35.74 -37.93 -31.60
C LYS A 934 36.07 -38.51 -32.97
#